data_AF-A0A2P6V6C1-F1
#
_entry.id   AF-A0A2P6V6C1-F1
#
_cell.length_a   1.000
_cell.length_b   1.000
_cell.length_c   1.000
_cell.angle_alpha   90.00
_cell.angle_beta   90.00
_cell.angle_gamma   90.00
#
_symmetry.space_group_name_H-M   'P 1'
#
loop_
_entity.id
_entity.type
_entity.pdbx_description
1 polymer ?
#
loop_
_entity_poly.entity_id
_entity_poly.type
_entity_poly.pdbx_seq_one_letter_code
_entity_poly.pdbx_strand_id
1 'polypeptide(L)'
;MGSQGADGLAAAREQCRALQRRLDETLRERDALVLDLEAMCLSSDGGATTFNSSSVLQERIFSTERELASQRAHVSSVAAERDSLREDLGAVREAKRRAEQSLKAQTESAAALDKELGFYQQQSARVMADRDRAVWEGEELKAANVKLEQQLRETSGRAETEALQRKQLERQLGEVRGALAAAQAKAAEAEALPQLRADLAASSADVARLHGRERQLQDEAAELREQLAAACTAVDMAAAAAAEQQRSTDELAAAHAVLQQQLRGELQEQQAEVERLGQELHAALAAAEEAVGAQAAAAAAVGAQRERQEGDVAALVEHHSEEVASLRQQLQEARDAAAAARQQAEEAAQHKVAALVRVSEAEGGRARADRRIGQLSKELEAVKEQLEQAKQEKLAALMRAAEAQAADSGRLRGDVASPERTRTDSAKSDGSPVKPSPQTTPQKKGGGCHLACLGRCSGAPVAVRRHRRRAAAAAARRVVATSEHWYEEEDEFDSLTDAMTAKVVVLVAAPAAAGAGSADASGAAALRAYLQPLKLDQAFSSQEALPFAQQVWSGRDGAPYFLKVRARAGLDGAAAGHRAAAAAAAGVWEELLQQNWRVELDAGLGTAGAQREALLLVAGPAAAQQLLAVAAGQGGAVPVAALPAAGSVSVLWVDGTQAGDPLDWRSLGKRLLLAGVEPGSAVAGDSILAVVAGGAAAVH
;
A
#
# COMPACT_ATOMS: atom_id res chain seq x y z
N MET A 1 -33.67 26.65 -51.71
CA MET A 1 -34.12 25.77 -52.81
C MET A 1 -35.63 25.48 -52.82
N GLY A 2 -36.46 26.07 -51.95
CA GLY A 2 -37.91 25.79 -51.91
C GLY A 2 -38.79 26.60 -52.87
N SER A 3 -38.30 27.69 -53.46
CA SER A 3 -39.10 28.54 -54.36
C SER A 3 -39.19 27.98 -55.78
N GLN A 4 -38.10 27.42 -56.31
CA GLN A 4 -38.03 26.96 -57.71
C GLN A 4 -39.00 25.80 -58.03
N GLY A 5 -39.31 24.94 -57.06
CA GLY A 5 -40.28 23.84 -57.25
C GLY A 5 -41.75 24.28 -57.21
N ALA A 6 -42.06 25.37 -56.51
CA ALA A 6 -43.42 25.92 -56.47
C ALA A 6 -43.77 26.60 -57.81
N ASP A 7 -42.80 27.29 -58.41
CA ASP A 7 -42.96 27.98 -59.68
C ASP A 7 -43.17 26.99 -60.85
N GLY A 8 -42.49 25.84 -60.84
CA GLY A 8 -42.68 24.80 -61.85
C GLY A 8 -44.07 24.15 -61.84
N LEU A 9 -44.63 23.88 -60.66
CA LEU A 9 -45.99 23.34 -60.53
C LEU A 9 -47.06 24.36 -60.93
N ALA A 10 -46.81 25.65 -60.68
CA ALA A 10 -47.70 26.72 -61.12
C ALA A 10 -47.71 26.81 -62.66
N ALA A 11 -46.54 26.79 -63.29
CA ALA A 11 -46.40 26.80 -64.75
C ALA A 11 -47.07 25.59 -65.41
N ALA A 12 -46.89 24.38 -64.88
CA ALA A 12 -47.53 23.17 -65.42
C ALA A 12 -49.06 23.21 -65.31
N ARG A 13 -49.60 23.77 -64.21
CA ARG A 13 -51.05 23.97 -64.05
C ARG A 13 -51.61 24.98 -65.02
N GLU A 14 -50.86 26.04 -65.30
CA GLU A 14 -51.25 27.07 -66.27
C GLU A 14 -51.26 26.50 -67.70
N GLN A 15 -50.25 25.70 -68.06
CA GLN A 15 -50.21 24.97 -69.33
C GLN A 15 -51.37 23.98 -69.47
N CYS A 16 -51.69 23.20 -68.42
CA CYS A 16 -52.86 22.30 -68.44
C CYS A 16 -54.17 23.08 -68.69
N ARG A 17 -54.36 24.21 -68.00
CA ARG A 17 -55.55 25.06 -68.19
C ARG A 17 -55.62 25.64 -69.60
N ALA A 18 -54.48 26.05 -70.17
CA ALA A 18 -54.42 26.57 -71.53
C ALA A 18 -54.76 25.50 -72.57
N LEU A 19 -54.21 24.29 -72.41
CA LEU A 19 -54.55 23.14 -73.27
C LEU A 19 -56.02 22.75 -73.14
N GLN A 20 -56.59 22.78 -71.94
CA GLN A 20 -58.00 22.45 -71.73
C GLN A 20 -58.94 23.48 -72.37
N ARG A 21 -58.61 24.77 -72.31
CA ARG A 21 -59.36 25.79 -73.06
C ARG A 21 -59.30 25.57 -74.57
N ARG A 22 -58.12 25.22 -75.11
CA ARG A 22 -57.97 24.89 -76.55
C ARG A 22 -58.77 23.65 -76.95
N LEU A 23 -58.83 22.64 -76.08
CA LEU A 23 -59.68 21.47 -76.29
C LEU A 23 -61.16 21.86 -76.33
N ASP A 24 -61.61 22.68 -75.38
CA ASP A 24 -63.00 23.14 -75.33
C ASP A 24 -63.37 24.01 -76.55
N GLU A 25 -62.44 24.85 -77.01
CA GLU A 25 -62.60 25.70 -78.19
C GLU A 25 -62.70 24.87 -79.48
N THR A 26 -61.78 23.93 -79.68
CA THR A 26 -61.81 23.01 -80.85
C THR A 26 -63.04 22.09 -80.85
N LEU A 27 -63.52 21.66 -79.67
CA LEU A 27 -64.78 20.92 -79.56
C LEU A 27 -65.98 21.76 -79.99
N ARG A 28 -66.03 23.05 -79.60
CA ARG A 28 -67.08 23.97 -80.06
C ARG A 28 -67.01 24.23 -81.56
N GLU A 29 -65.80 24.39 -82.11
CA GLU A 29 -65.62 24.56 -83.57
C GLU A 29 -66.10 23.33 -84.33
N ARG A 30 -65.78 22.11 -83.85
CA ARG A 30 -66.31 20.87 -84.42
C ARG A 30 -67.84 20.84 -84.37
N ASP A 31 -68.44 21.15 -83.22
CA ASP A 31 -69.89 21.10 -83.04
C ASP A 31 -70.59 22.13 -83.96
N ALA A 32 -70.00 23.32 -84.14
CA ALA A 32 -70.47 24.31 -85.09
C ALA A 32 -70.37 23.82 -86.55
N LEU A 33 -69.25 23.20 -86.94
CA LEU A 33 -69.08 22.63 -88.29
C LEU A 33 -70.02 21.46 -88.56
N VAL A 34 -70.36 20.65 -87.55
CA VAL A 34 -71.36 19.59 -87.67
C VAL A 34 -72.75 20.18 -87.88
N LEU A 35 -73.11 21.23 -87.13
CA LEU A 35 -74.37 21.95 -87.32
C LEU A 35 -74.45 22.61 -88.71
N ASP A 36 -73.35 23.18 -89.21
CA ASP A 36 -73.28 23.75 -90.56
C ASP A 36 -73.41 22.66 -91.64
N LEU A 37 -72.83 21.47 -91.42
CA LEU A 37 -73.00 20.31 -92.29
C LEU A 37 -74.45 19.81 -92.29
N GLU A 38 -75.05 19.66 -91.11
CA GLU A 38 -76.47 19.29 -90.98
C GLU A 38 -77.36 20.32 -91.66
N ALA A 39 -77.08 21.62 -91.51
CA ALA A 39 -77.78 22.69 -92.20
C ALA A 39 -77.60 22.61 -93.73
N MET A 40 -76.38 22.39 -94.23
CA MET A 40 -76.14 22.22 -95.67
C MET A 40 -76.83 20.97 -96.24
N CYS A 41 -76.85 19.86 -95.49
CA CYS A 41 -77.53 18.63 -95.89
C CYS A 41 -79.07 18.77 -95.86
N LEU A 42 -79.62 19.56 -94.93
CA LEU A 42 -81.06 19.85 -94.86
C LEU A 42 -81.50 20.94 -95.86
N SER A 43 -80.57 21.78 -96.34
CA SER A 43 -80.84 22.86 -97.30
C SER A 43 -80.82 22.40 -98.77
N SER A 44 -80.40 21.17 -99.07
CA SER A 44 -80.19 20.69 -100.44
C SER A 44 -81.32 19.79 -100.95
N ASP A 45 -82.56 20.26 -100.91
CA ASP A 45 -83.63 19.72 -101.76
C ASP A 45 -83.58 20.45 -103.11
N GLY A 46 -82.67 20.03 -103.99
CA GLY A 46 -82.73 20.38 -105.42
C GLY A 46 -81.40 20.55 -106.13
N GLY A 47 -81.04 19.55 -106.96
CA GLY A 47 -80.35 19.80 -108.22
C GLY A 47 -78.82 19.68 -108.23
N ALA A 48 -78.37 18.45 -108.51
CA ALA A 48 -77.19 18.10 -109.30
C ALA A 48 -76.25 19.25 -109.73
N THR A 49 -75.15 19.43 -108.98
CA THR A 49 -73.80 19.40 -109.54
C THR A 49 -72.84 18.88 -108.46
N THR A 50 -72.23 17.74 -108.74
CA THR A 50 -71.18 17.12 -107.94
C THR A 50 -69.95 18.02 -107.92
N PHE A 51 -69.76 18.77 -106.84
CA PHE A 51 -68.53 19.51 -106.58
C PHE A 51 -67.97 19.09 -105.22
N ASN A 52 -66.73 18.58 -105.25
CA ASN A 52 -65.84 17.99 -104.22
C ASN A 52 -65.77 18.58 -102.79
N SER A 53 -66.77 19.29 -102.28
CA SER A 53 -66.76 19.89 -100.93
C SER A 53 -66.85 18.86 -99.80
N SER A 54 -67.50 17.71 -100.02
CA SER A 54 -67.60 16.62 -99.03
C SER A 54 -66.24 16.01 -98.66
N SER A 55 -65.32 15.88 -99.63
CA SER A 55 -63.99 15.28 -99.38
C SER A 55 -63.12 16.21 -98.53
N VAL A 56 -63.16 17.53 -98.81
CA VAL A 56 -62.37 18.53 -98.08
C VAL A 56 -62.87 18.70 -96.64
N LEU A 57 -64.19 18.64 -96.43
CA LEU A 57 -64.77 18.68 -95.08
C LEU A 57 -64.47 17.40 -94.29
N GLN A 58 -64.53 16.23 -94.93
CA GLN A 58 -64.20 14.96 -94.28
C GLN A 58 -62.71 14.87 -93.92
N GLU A 59 -61.82 15.38 -94.78
CA GLU A 59 -60.39 15.47 -94.48
C GLU A 59 -60.10 16.44 -93.33
N ARG A 60 -60.80 17.59 -93.26
CA ARG A 60 -60.70 18.55 -92.15
C ARG A 60 -61.27 17.99 -90.85
N ILE A 61 -62.38 17.24 -90.89
CA ILE A 61 -62.91 16.54 -89.71
C ILE A 61 -61.89 15.50 -89.25
N PHE A 62 -61.34 14.69 -90.16
CA PHE A 62 -60.33 13.70 -89.80
C PHE A 62 -59.05 14.35 -89.23
N SER A 63 -58.59 15.47 -89.79
CA SER A 63 -57.43 16.20 -89.28
C SER A 63 -57.67 16.76 -87.88
N THR A 64 -58.84 17.37 -87.64
CA THR A 64 -59.21 17.90 -86.32
C THR A 64 -59.44 16.81 -85.30
N GLU A 65 -60.04 15.67 -85.66
CA GLU A 65 -60.16 14.50 -84.79
C GLU A 65 -58.80 13.91 -84.41
N ARG A 66 -57.87 13.83 -85.38
CA ARG A 66 -56.49 13.40 -85.13
C ARG A 66 -55.76 14.37 -84.20
N GLU A 67 -55.94 15.67 -84.38
CA GLU A 67 -55.39 16.69 -83.48
C GLU A 67 -56.01 16.60 -82.08
N LEU A 68 -57.33 16.40 -81.96
CA LEU A 68 -58.01 16.19 -80.69
C LEU A 68 -57.51 14.93 -79.99
N ALA A 69 -57.32 13.83 -80.71
CA ALA A 69 -56.76 12.60 -80.15
C ALA A 69 -55.31 12.81 -79.66
N SER A 70 -54.49 13.52 -80.44
CA SER A 70 -53.12 13.91 -80.07
C SER A 70 -53.10 14.79 -78.81
N GLN A 71 -53.97 15.80 -78.76
CA GLN A 71 -54.08 16.70 -77.60
C GLN A 71 -54.58 15.97 -76.35
N ARG A 72 -55.55 15.06 -76.47
CA ARG A 72 -56.01 14.21 -75.36
C ARG A 72 -54.89 13.31 -74.83
N ALA A 73 -54.12 12.68 -75.71
CA ALA A 73 -52.96 11.89 -75.33
C ALA A 73 -51.90 12.74 -74.60
N HIS A 74 -51.65 13.96 -75.09
CA HIS A 74 -50.72 14.88 -74.44
C HIS A 74 -51.20 15.32 -73.04
N VAL A 75 -52.48 15.67 -72.88
CA VAL A 75 -53.07 16.00 -71.57
C VAL A 75 -52.98 14.81 -70.61
N SER A 76 -53.22 13.59 -71.10
CA SER A 76 -53.07 12.37 -70.29
C SER A 76 -51.62 12.15 -69.85
N SER A 77 -50.64 12.39 -70.73
CA SER A 77 -49.21 12.30 -70.40
C SER A 77 -48.82 13.31 -69.32
N VAL A 78 -49.21 14.58 -69.50
CA VAL A 78 -48.92 15.64 -68.52
C VAL A 78 -49.62 15.38 -67.18
N ALA A 79 -50.83 14.81 -67.19
CA ALA A 79 -51.52 14.39 -65.97
C ALA A 79 -50.75 13.28 -65.24
N ALA A 80 -50.23 12.28 -65.96
CA ALA A 80 -49.40 11.23 -65.38
C ALA A 80 -48.09 11.77 -64.80
N GLU A 81 -47.40 12.67 -65.51
CA GLU A 81 -46.20 13.36 -65.00
C GLU A 81 -46.50 14.18 -63.75
N ARG A 82 -47.61 14.92 -63.72
CA ARG A 82 -48.05 15.68 -62.53
C ARG A 82 -48.26 14.76 -61.33
N ASP A 83 -48.88 13.60 -61.54
CA ASP A 83 -49.17 12.68 -60.45
C ASP A 83 -47.89 11.95 -59.98
N SER A 84 -46.98 11.59 -60.89
CA SER A 84 -45.61 11.14 -60.55
C SER A 84 -44.85 12.17 -59.71
N LEU A 85 -44.85 13.44 -60.13
CA LEU A 85 -44.18 14.52 -59.37
C LEU A 85 -44.81 14.76 -58.00
N ARG A 86 -46.11 14.48 -57.83
CA ARG A 86 -46.78 14.55 -56.52
C ARG A 86 -46.33 13.42 -55.60
N GLU A 87 -46.17 12.21 -56.14
CA GLU A 87 -45.61 11.07 -55.40
C GLU A 87 -44.16 11.34 -55.00
N ASP A 88 -43.33 11.84 -55.92
CA ASP A 88 -41.95 12.23 -55.65
C ASP A 88 -41.85 13.31 -54.56
N LEU A 89 -42.70 14.35 -54.62
CA LEU A 89 -42.78 15.37 -53.58
C LEU A 89 -43.24 14.79 -52.23
N GLY A 90 -44.12 13.79 -52.24
CA GLY A 90 -44.49 13.01 -51.07
C GLY A 90 -43.28 12.30 -50.47
N ALA A 91 -42.56 11.53 -51.28
CA ALA A 91 -41.37 10.80 -50.88
C ALA A 91 -40.26 11.72 -50.33
N VAL A 92 -40.01 12.86 -50.97
CA VAL A 92 -39.05 13.86 -50.49
C VAL A 92 -39.46 14.47 -49.16
N ARG A 93 -40.76 14.74 -48.95
CA ARG A 93 -41.26 15.24 -47.66
C ARG A 93 -41.12 14.21 -46.55
N GLU A 94 -41.37 12.94 -46.84
CA GLU A 94 -41.14 11.87 -45.87
C GLU A 94 -39.65 11.68 -45.56
N ALA A 95 -38.79 11.67 -46.58
CA ALA A 95 -37.35 11.61 -46.41
C ALA A 95 -36.83 12.78 -45.56
N LYS A 96 -37.35 14.00 -45.80
CA LYS A 96 -37.06 15.17 -44.96
C LYS A 96 -37.48 14.96 -43.50
N ARG A 97 -38.70 14.48 -43.25
CA ARG A 97 -39.17 14.21 -41.87
C ARG A 97 -38.29 13.16 -41.17
N ARG A 98 -37.89 12.10 -41.87
CA ARG A 98 -36.97 11.07 -41.33
C ARG A 98 -35.60 11.66 -41.01
N ALA A 99 -35.07 12.53 -41.89
CA ALA A 99 -33.81 13.22 -41.64
C ALA A 99 -33.89 14.18 -40.44
N GLU A 100 -34.98 14.95 -40.30
CA GLU A 100 -35.21 15.83 -39.15
C GLU A 100 -35.33 15.04 -37.84
N GLN A 101 -36.02 13.90 -37.86
CA GLN A 101 -36.11 13.00 -36.70
C GLN A 101 -34.75 12.40 -36.34
N SER A 102 -33.97 11.97 -37.33
CA SER A 102 -32.61 11.45 -37.12
C SER A 102 -31.69 12.52 -36.54
N LEU A 103 -31.72 13.75 -37.07
CA LEU A 103 -30.95 14.87 -36.54
C LEU A 103 -31.34 15.19 -35.10
N LYS A 104 -32.64 15.18 -34.79
CA LYS A 104 -33.12 15.38 -33.41
C LYS A 104 -32.63 14.29 -32.46
N ALA A 105 -32.67 13.02 -32.87
CA ALA A 105 -32.14 11.93 -32.07
C ALA A 105 -30.62 12.06 -31.83
N GLN A 106 -29.87 12.51 -32.86
CA GLN A 106 -28.44 12.77 -32.73
C GLN A 106 -28.13 13.93 -31.79
N THR A 107 -28.90 15.04 -31.82
CA THR A 107 -28.70 16.16 -30.90
C THR A 107 -29.08 15.81 -29.47
N GLU A 108 -30.13 15.01 -29.26
CA GLU A 108 -30.48 14.48 -27.94
C GLU A 108 -29.39 13.53 -27.40
N SER A 109 -28.84 12.67 -28.26
CA SER A 109 -27.71 11.81 -27.90
C SER A 109 -26.44 12.60 -27.56
N ALA A 110 -26.11 13.64 -28.33
CA ALA A 110 -24.98 14.51 -28.05
C ALA A 110 -25.16 15.24 -26.71
N ALA A 111 -26.36 15.76 -26.44
CA ALA A 111 -26.68 16.41 -25.18
C ALA A 111 -26.64 15.46 -23.97
N ALA A 112 -26.92 14.16 -24.17
CA ALA A 112 -26.75 13.14 -23.14
C ALA A 112 -25.26 12.88 -22.85
N LEU A 113 -24.44 12.73 -23.89
CA LEU A 113 -22.98 12.55 -23.75
C LEU A 113 -22.32 13.77 -23.09
N ASP A 114 -22.76 14.99 -23.38
CA ASP A 114 -22.25 16.20 -22.72
C ASP A 114 -22.53 16.20 -21.20
N LYS A 115 -23.70 15.67 -20.78
CA LYS A 115 -24.02 15.51 -19.36
C LYS A 115 -23.15 14.45 -18.69
N GLU A 116 -22.89 13.33 -19.37
CA GLU A 116 -21.99 12.28 -18.88
C GLU A 116 -20.55 12.79 -18.77
N LEU A 117 -20.05 13.50 -19.79
CA LEU A 117 -18.74 14.15 -19.75
C LEU A 117 -18.65 15.14 -18.58
N GLY A 118 -19.68 15.95 -18.35
CA GLY A 118 -19.75 16.85 -17.20
C GLY A 118 -19.72 16.11 -15.86
N PHE A 119 -20.42 14.97 -15.75
CA PHE A 119 -20.38 14.13 -14.55
C PHE A 119 -18.97 13.56 -14.30
N TYR A 120 -18.32 13.00 -15.32
CA TYR A 120 -16.97 12.46 -15.17
C TYR A 120 -15.92 13.53 -14.87
N GLN A 121 -16.07 14.74 -15.43
CA GLN A 121 -15.21 15.88 -15.10
C GLN A 121 -15.38 16.34 -13.63
N GLN A 122 -16.60 16.33 -13.12
CA GLN A 122 -16.85 16.63 -11.70
C GLN A 122 -16.30 15.53 -10.80
N GLN A 123 -16.47 14.26 -11.18
CA GLN A 123 -15.93 13.13 -10.45
C GLN A 123 -14.41 13.14 -10.42
N SER A 124 -13.74 13.41 -11.55
CA SER A 124 -12.29 13.50 -11.61
C SER A 124 -11.76 14.68 -10.79
N ALA A 125 -12.41 15.84 -10.83
CA ALA A 125 -12.06 16.97 -9.98
C ALA A 125 -12.18 16.63 -8.48
N ARG A 126 -13.21 15.86 -8.09
CA ARG A 126 -13.37 15.40 -6.70
C ARG A 126 -12.27 14.42 -6.29
N VAL A 127 -11.95 13.43 -7.12
CA VAL A 127 -10.86 12.47 -6.85
C VAL A 127 -9.51 13.19 -6.71
N MET A 128 -9.25 14.20 -7.54
CA MET A 128 -8.03 15.01 -7.42
C MET A 128 -8.00 15.81 -6.12
N ALA A 129 -9.13 16.39 -5.70
CA ALA A 129 -9.22 17.10 -4.42
C ALA A 129 -9.03 16.16 -3.22
N ASP A 130 -9.60 14.95 -3.27
CA ASP A 130 -9.43 13.92 -2.22
C ASP A 130 -7.98 13.43 -2.16
N ARG A 131 -7.33 13.26 -3.31
CA ARG A 131 -5.90 12.92 -3.40
C ARG A 131 -5.03 14.04 -2.81
N ASP A 132 -5.24 15.28 -3.20
CA ASP A 132 -4.46 16.42 -2.72
C ASP A 132 -4.64 16.61 -1.20
N ARG A 133 -5.85 16.33 -0.68
CA ARG A 133 -6.11 16.27 0.76
C ARG A 133 -5.33 15.16 1.45
N ALA A 134 -5.33 13.95 0.90
CA ALA A 134 -4.58 12.82 1.47
C ALA A 134 -3.07 13.08 1.48
N VAL A 135 -2.53 13.72 0.43
CA VAL A 135 -1.12 14.15 0.37
C VAL A 135 -0.82 15.15 1.49
N TRP A 136 -1.68 16.14 1.70
CA TRP A 136 -1.51 17.12 2.77
C TRP A 136 -1.59 16.49 4.17
N GLU A 137 -2.56 15.61 4.43
CA GLU A 137 -2.65 14.84 5.69
C GLU A 137 -1.40 13.96 5.90
N GLY A 138 -0.85 13.39 4.81
CA GLY A 138 0.42 12.66 4.84
C GLY A 138 1.62 13.53 5.18
N GLU A 139 1.71 14.76 4.65
CA GLU A 139 2.75 15.74 4.99
C GLU A 139 2.65 16.19 6.46
N GLU A 140 1.43 16.40 6.98
CA GLU A 140 1.22 16.71 8.40
C GLU A 140 1.69 15.58 9.33
N LEU A 141 1.35 14.33 8.99
CA LEU A 141 1.80 13.16 9.74
C LEU A 141 3.33 13.00 9.68
N LYS A 142 3.95 13.23 8.52
CA LYS A 142 5.41 13.26 8.37
C LYS A 142 6.04 14.34 9.26
N ALA A 143 5.49 15.54 9.28
CA ALA A 143 5.97 16.63 10.15
C ALA A 143 5.81 16.29 11.65
N ALA A 144 4.69 15.67 12.04
CA ALA A 144 4.47 15.20 13.41
C ALA A 144 5.46 14.09 13.81
N ASN A 145 5.76 13.15 12.89
CA ASN A 145 6.73 12.09 13.13
C ASN A 145 8.15 12.64 13.32
N VAL A 146 8.60 13.56 12.46
CA VAL A 146 9.90 14.24 12.63
C VAL A 146 9.99 14.94 13.99
N LYS A 147 8.91 15.57 14.46
CA LYS A 147 8.86 16.20 15.78
C LYS A 147 8.97 15.17 16.91
N LEU A 148 8.28 14.04 16.82
CA LEU A 148 8.37 12.94 17.79
C LEU A 148 9.76 12.31 17.80
N GLU A 149 10.38 12.10 16.65
CA GLU A 149 11.77 11.63 16.57
C GLU A 149 12.75 12.61 17.22
N GLN A 150 12.56 13.91 17.01
CA GLN A 150 13.37 14.92 17.67
C GLN A 150 13.21 14.85 19.20
N GLN A 151 11.98 14.72 19.70
CA GLN A 151 11.71 14.55 21.14
C GLN A 151 12.34 13.25 21.68
N LEU A 152 12.30 12.16 20.91
CA LEU A 152 12.96 10.90 21.27
C LEU A 152 14.48 11.06 21.33
N ARG A 153 15.08 11.76 20.36
CA ARG A 153 16.53 12.07 20.37
C ARG A 153 16.90 12.93 21.59
N GLU A 154 16.12 13.96 21.90
CA GLU A 154 16.35 14.81 23.06
C GLU A 154 16.22 14.04 24.39
N THR A 155 15.20 13.20 24.53
CA THR A 155 15.01 12.37 25.73
C THR A 155 16.10 11.29 25.87
N SER A 156 16.50 10.65 24.76
CA SER A 156 17.62 9.71 24.76
C SER A 156 18.94 10.39 25.15
N GLY A 157 19.22 11.60 24.64
CA GLY A 157 20.39 12.38 25.03
C GLY A 157 20.37 12.77 26.51
N ARG A 158 19.19 13.13 27.06
CA ARG A 158 19.05 13.35 28.52
C ARG A 158 19.34 12.08 29.30
N ALA A 159 18.77 10.94 28.90
CA ALA A 159 19.03 9.65 29.55
C ALA A 159 20.52 9.25 29.51
N GLU A 160 21.22 9.50 28.40
CA GLU A 160 22.66 9.27 28.28
C GLU A 160 23.47 10.15 29.23
N THR A 161 23.15 11.44 29.30
CA THR A 161 23.81 12.37 30.22
C THR A 161 23.56 12.01 31.69
N GLU A 162 22.34 11.61 32.05
CA GLU A 162 22.01 11.08 33.38
C GLU A 162 22.76 9.78 33.68
N ALA A 163 22.87 8.86 32.71
CA ALA A 163 23.62 7.62 32.87
C ALA A 163 25.13 7.88 33.09
N LEU A 164 25.70 8.86 32.38
CA LEU A 164 27.08 9.30 32.61
C LEU A 164 27.26 9.91 34.00
N GLN A 165 26.31 10.75 34.44
CA GLN A 165 26.31 11.32 35.80
C GLN A 165 26.22 10.22 36.87
N ARG A 166 25.33 9.23 36.71
CA ARG A 166 25.23 8.08 37.62
C ARG A 166 26.54 7.30 37.69
N LYS A 167 27.17 7.00 36.56
CA LYS A 167 28.50 6.35 36.52
C LYS A 167 29.58 7.17 37.22
N GLN A 168 29.54 8.50 37.09
CA GLN A 168 30.50 9.38 37.78
C GLN A 168 30.28 9.37 39.29
N LEU A 169 29.02 9.45 39.75
CA LEU A 169 28.67 9.35 41.17
C LEU A 169 29.02 7.96 41.74
N GLU A 170 28.82 6.89 41.00
CA GLU A 170 29.23 5.53 41.40
C GLU A 170 30.75 5.42 41.58
N ARG A 171 31.55 6.04 40.71
CA ARG A 171 33.01 6.12 40.87
C ARG A 171 33.39 6.89 42.14
N GLN A 172 32.79 8.05 42.36
CA GLN A 172 33.03 8.85 43.56
C GLN A 172 32.64 8.09 44.84
N LEU A 173 31.51 7.37 44.84
CA LEU A 173 31.12 6.51 45.95
C LEU A 173 32.11 5.36 46.17
N GLY A 174 32.65 4.79 45.09
CA GLY A 174 33.72 3.80 45.15
C GLY A 174 34.99 4.34 45.81
N GLU A 175 35.43 5.53 45.41
CA GLU A 175 36.59 6.23 45.99
C GLU A 175 36.40 6.52 47.47
N VAL A 176 35.24 7.06 47.86
CA VAL A 176 34.91 7.36 49.27
C VAL A 176 34.86 6.07 50.10
N ARG A 177 34.28 4.98 49.59
CA ARG A 177 34.27 3.68 50.27
C ARG A 177 35.69 3.13 50.44
N GLY A 178 36.54 3.27 49.43
CA GLY A 178 37.95 2.89 49.51
C GLY A 178 38.70 3.69 50.57
N ALA A 179 38.50 5.02 50.61
CA ALA A 179 39.09 5.89 51.62
C ALA A 179 38.60 5.55 53.03
N LEU A 180 37.31 5.25 53.21
CA LEU A 180 36.74 4.83 54.47
C LEU A 180 37.35 3.49 54.95
N ALA A 181 37.48 2.51 54.06
CA ALA A 181 38.10 1.23 54.39
C ALA A 181 39.58 1.40 54.79
N ALA A 182 40.32 2.27 54.09
CA ALA A 182 41.70 2.60 54.47
C ALA A 182 41.78 3.32 55.82
N ALA A 183 40.85 4.24 56.12
CA ALA A 183 40.76 4.90 57.41
C ALA A 183 40.41 3.92 58.55
N GLN A 184 39.48 2.98 58.30
CA GLN A 184 39.13 1.92 59.23
C GLN A 184 40.31 0.97 59.49
N ALA A 185 41.09 0.63 58.46
CA ALA A 185 42.31 -0.17 58.63
C ALA A 185 43.34 0.56 59.50
N LYS A 186 43.58 1.86 59.25
CA LYS A 186 44.45 2.70 60.10
C LYS A 186 43.94 2.82 61.54
N ALA A 187 42.63 2.91 61.74
CA ALA A 187 42.03 2.94 63.06
C ALA A 187 42.25 1.60 63.80
N ALA A 188 42.08 0.47 63.13
CA ALA A 188 42.35 -0.85 63.69
C ALA A 188 43.85 -1.04 64.03
N GLU A 189 44.75 -0.54 63.18
CA GLU A 189 46.20 -0.49 63.48
C GLU A 189 46.49 0.38 64.72
N ALA A 190 45.80 1.52 64.86
CA ALA A 190 45.93 2.38 66.03
C ALA A 190 45.37 1.74 67.32
N GLU A 191 44.30 0.95 67.22
CA GLU A 191 43.76 0.15 68.34
C GLU A 191 44.69 -0.98 68.80
N ALA A 192 45.60 -1.46 67.93
CA ALA A 192 46.60 -2.47 68.29
C ALA A 192 47.83 -1.89 69.02
N LEU A 193 48.06 -0.57 68.93
CA LEU A 193 49.21 0.10 69.56
C LEU A 193 49.30 -0.04 71.09
N PRO A 194 48.21 0.03 71.87
CA PRO A 194 48.26 -0.16 73.32
C PRO A 194 48.72 -1.57 73.72
N GLN A 195 48.34 -2.58 72.94
CA GLN A 195 48.70 -3.98 73.22
C GLN A 195 50.18 -4.22 72.88
N LEU A 196 50.66 -3.68 71.75
CA LEU A 196 52.09 -3.67 71.42
C LEU A 196 52.93 -2.89 72.45
N ARG A 197 52.41 -1.79 73.01
CA ARG A 197 53.06 -1.07 74.11
C ARG A 197 53.10 -1.90 75.40
N ALA A 198 52.06 -2.66 75.70
CA ALA A 198 52.03 -3.58 76.84
C ALA A 198 53.03 -4.73 76.67
N ASP A 199 53.12 -5.31 75.47
CA ASP A 199 54.08 -6.38 75.15
C ASP A 199 55.53 -5.87 75.21
N LEU A 200 55.78 -4.65 74.72
CA LEU A 200 57.10 -4.00 74.84
C LEU A 200 57.45 -3.74 76.31
N ALA A 201 56.50 -3.27 77.12
CA ALA A 201 56.68 -3.08 78.56
C ALA A 201 56.94 -4.41 79.28
N ALA A 202 56.24 -5.49 78.92
CA ALA A 202 56.49 -6.82 79.45
C ALA A 202 57.89 -7.35 79.06
N SER A 203 58.28 -7.17 77.79
CA SER A 203 59.60 -7.58 77.32
C SER A 203 60.74 -6.80 77.98
N SER A 204 60.55 -5.50 78.23
CA SER A 204 61.56 -4.67 78.92
C SER A 204 61.65 -5.02 80.41
N ALA A 205 60.53 -5.37 81.06
CA ALA A 205 60.52 -5.92 82.41
C ALA A 205 61.22 -7.29 82.49
N ASP A 206 61.05 -8.15 81.49
CA ASP A 206 61.77 -9.43 81.39
C ASP A 206 63.26 -9.24 81.17
N VAL A 207 63.67 -8.29 80.32
CA VAL A 207 65.08 -7.90 80.13
C VAL A 207 65.67 -7.35 81.43
N ALA A 208 64.94 -6.51 82.16
CA ALA A 208 65.37 -5.99 83.45
C ALA A 208 65.51 -7.10 84.51
N ARG A 209 64.59 -8.08 84.52
CA ARG A 209 64.67 -9.27 85.37
C ARG A 209 65.88 -10.13 85.01
N LEU A 210 66.15 -10.34 83.73
CA LEU A 210 67.31 -11.09 83.25
C LEU A 210 68.62 -10.38 83.60
N HIS A 211 68.69 -9.05 83.45
CA HIS A 211 69.83 -8.25 83.91
C HIS A 211 70.00 -8.30 85.43
N GLY A 212 68.90 -8.27 86.19
CA GLY A 212 68.93 -8.46 87.64
C GLY A 212 69.47 -9.84 88.04
N ARG A 213 69.05 -10.89 87.32
CA ARG A 213 69.55 -12.26 87.50
C ARG A 213 71.02 -12.38 87.08
N GLU A 214 71.42 -11.72 86.01
CA GLU A 214 72.80 -11.68 85.57
C GLU A 214 73.69 -10.99 86.61
N ARG A 215 73.25 -9.87 87.20
CA ARG A 215 73.95 -9.23 88.31
C ARG A 215 74.03 -10.13 89.53
N GLN A 216 72.94 -10.78 89.92
CA GLN A 216 72.94 -11.76 91.01
C GLN A 216 73.93 -12.91 90.75
N LEU A 217 73.98 -13.44 89.53
CA LEU A 217 74.95 -14.47 89.15
C LEU A 217 76.39 -13.93 89.09
N GLN A 218 76.58 -12.67 88.73
CA GLN A 218 77.88 -11.99 88.77
C GLN A 218 78.34 -11.75 90.22
N ASP A 219 77.43 -11.40 91.12
CA ASP A 219 77.68 -11.22 92.55
C ASP A 219 77.95 -12.58 93.22
N GLU A 220 77.16 -13.62 92.92
CA GLU A 220 77.41 -15.00 93.36
C GLU A 220 78.75 -15.52 92.79
N ALA A 221 79.09 -15.21 91.54
CA ALA A 221 80.39 -15.54 90.97
C ALA A 221 81.53 -14.74 91.60
N ALA A 222 81.28 -13.50 92.02
CA ALA A 222 82.25 -12.67 92.74
C ALA A 222 82.45 -13.21 94.17
N GLU A 223 81.39 -13.60 94.86
CA GLU A 223 81.43 -14.21 96.19
C GLU A 223 82.11 -15.59 96.14
N LEU A 224 81.85 -16.40 95.12
CA LEU A 224 82.57 -17.65 94.89
C LEU A 224 84.04 -17.41 94.53
N ARG A 225 84.36 -16.36 93.77
CA ARG A 225 85.75 -15.93 93.51
C ARG A 225 86.41 -15.40 94.77
N GLU A 226 85.69 -14.74 95.66
CA GLU A 226 86.18 -14.24 96.95
C GLU A 226 86.41 -15.40 97.93
N GLN A 227 85.54 -16.42 97.94
CA GLN A 227 85.74 -17.66 98.69
C GLN A 227 86.92 -18.48 98.14
N LEU A 228 87.11 -18.50 96.82
CA LEU A 228 88.28 -19.12 96.17
C LEU A 228 89.56 -18.31 96.43
N ALA A 229 89.46 -16.99 96.45
CA ALA A 229 90.55 -16.08 96.80
C ALA A 229 90.89 -16.14 98.29
N ALA A 230 89.93 -16.35 99.20
CA ALA A 230 90.16 -16.60 100.62
C ALA A 230 90.90 -17.94 100.85
N ALA A 231 90.59 -18.95 100.03
CA ALA A 231 91.32 -20.22 100.02
C ALA A 231 92.75 -20.10 99.43
N CYS A 232 92.96 -19.23 98.44
CA CYS A 232 94.29 -18.97 97.86
C CYS A 232 95.13 -17.96 98.68
N THR A 233 94.52 -16.98 99.35
CA THR A 233 95.22 -15.99 100.21
C THR A 233 95.71 -16.60 101.53
N ALA A 234 95.14 -17.71 101.98
CA ALA A 234 95.75 -18.54 103.03
C ALA A 234 97.09 -19.19 102.60
N VAL A 235 97.38 -19.23 101.29
CA VAL A 235 98.63 -19.76 100.71
C VAL A 235 99.57 -18.62 100.28
N ASP A 236 99.06 -17.50 99.77
CA ASP A 236 99.87 -16.40 99.24
C ASP A 236 100.18 -15.26 100.25
N MET A 237 99.54 -15.24 101.42
CA MET A 237 99.96 -14.41 102.56
C MET A 237 101.33 -14.82 103.16
N ALA A 238 101.96 -15.88 102.62
CA ALA A 238 103.31 -16.29 102.94
C ALA A 238 104.42 -15.56 102.14
N ALA A 239 104.11 -14.77 101.10
CA ALA A 239 105.16 -14.19 100.26
C ALA A 239 104.84 -12.80 99.70
N ALA A 240 104.80 -11.81 100.59
CA ALA A 240 105.57 -10.56 100.40
C ALA A 240 105.41 -9.73 99.09
N ALA A 241 104.26 -9.75 98.42
CA ALA A 241 103.96 -8.86 97.29
C ALA A 241 102.87 -7.86 97.71
N ALA A 242 103.13 -6.94 98.63
CA ALA A 242 103.86 -5.70 98.37
C ALA A 242 103.22 -4.83 97.26
N ALA A 243 102.49 -3.82 97.73
CA ALA A 243 102.61 -2.43 97.24
C ALA A 243 101.90 -1.97 95.95
N GLU A 244 101.12 -2.80 95.24
CA GLU A 244 100.51 -2.40 93.95
C GLU A 244 99.00 -2.05 93.98
N GLN A 245 98.39 -1.97 95.17
CA GLN A 245 96.93 -1.83 95.33
C GLN A 245 96.42 -0.38 95.46
N GLN A 246 97.30 0.63 95.35
CA GLN A 246 96.94 2.04 95.53
C GLN A 246 96.72 2.80 94.19
N ARG A 247 96.91 2.16 93.02
CA ARG A 247 96.71 2.81 91.70
C ARG A 247 95.39 2.46 91.00
N SER A 248 94.68 1.42 91.42
CA SER A 248 93.45 0.95 90.76
C SER A 248 92.16 1.63 91.27
N THR A 249 92.23 2.47 92.30
CA THR A 249 91.07 3.19 92.84
C THR A 249 90.73 4.47 92.09
N ASP A 250 91.67 5.02 91.30
CA ASP A 250 91.48 6.31 90.60
C ASP A 250 90.92 6.14 89.17
N GLU A 251 91.06 4.96 88.55
CA GLU A 251 90.51 4.67 87.20
C GLU A 251 89.01 4.31 87.23
N LEU A 252 88.50 3.79 88.35
CA LEU A 252 87.08 3.44 88.54
C LEU A 252 86.19 4.69 88.76
N ALA A 253 86.75 5.81 89.23
CA ALA A 253 86.01 7.06 89.39
C ALA A 253 85.77 7.79 88.04
N ALA A 254 86.67 7.63 87.05
CA ALA A 254 86.53 8.23 85.73
C ALA A 254 85.50 7.51 84.84
N ALA A 255 85.34 6.20 84.97
CA ALA A 255 84.37 5.41 84.20
C ALA A 255 82.91 5.70 84.62
N HIS A 256 82.67 6.11 85.87
CA HIS A 256 81.31 6.38 86.38
C HIS A 256 80.74 7.72 85.89
N ALA A 257 81.59 8.69 85.52
CA ALA A 257 81.17 9.99 85.00
C ALA A 257 80.74 9.95 83.52
N VAL A 258 81.34 9.07 82.71
CA VAL A 258 81.01 8.91 81.28
C VAL A 258 79.64 8.24 81.08
N LEU A 259 79.30 7.27 81.93
CA LEU A 259 78.00 6.57 81.91
C LEU A 259 76.82 7.48 82.31
N GLN A 260 77.03 8.41 83.25
CA GLN A 260 75.97 9.37 83.64
C GLN A 260 75.71 10.43 82.58
N GLN A 261 76.65 10.68 81.66
CA GLN A 261 76.48 11.64 80.57
C GLN A 261 75.77 11.02 79.35
N GLN A 262 75.98 9.72 79.08
CA GLN A 262 75.27 9.00 78.01
C GLN A 262 73.78 8.78 78.33
N LEU A 263 73.46 8.41 79.58
CA LEU A 263 72.06 8.22 80.00
C LEU A 263 71.21 9.51 79.98
N ARG A 264 71.83 10.69 80.10
CA ARG A 264 71.13 11.97 79.97
C ARG A 264 70.85 12.38 78.52
N GLY A 265 71.69 11.94 77.57
CA GLY A 265 71.47 12.18 76.14
C GLY A 265 70.31 11.34 75.60
N GLU A 266 70.29 10.04 75.92
CA GLU A 266 69.24 9.12 75.46
C GLU A 266 67.86 9.48 76.03
N LEU A 267 67.79 9.96 77.29
CA LEU A 267 66.54 10.43 77.89
C LEU A 267 65.99 11.71 77.22
N GLN A 268 66.85 12.60 76.73
CA GLN A 268 66.42 13.82 76.04
C GLN A 268 65.94 13.54 74.61
N GLU A 269 66.59 12.61 73.90
CA GLU A 269 66.15 12.18 72.58
C GLU A 269 64.80 11.44 72.63
N GLN A 270 64.62 10.56 73.63
CA GLN A 270 63.34 9.87 73.86
C GLN A 270 62.21 10.85 74.23
N GLN A 271 62.50 11.91 75.00
CA GLN A 271 61.50 12.93 75.33
C GLN A 271 61.10 13.76 74.11
N ALA A 272 62.05 14.15 73.25
CA ALA A 272 61.77 14.87 72.02
C ALA A 272 60.94 14.04 71.02
N GLU A 273 61.17 12.72 70.96
CA GLU A 273 60.41 11.83 70.09
C GLU A 273 58.97 11.60 70.57
N VAL A 274 58.77 11.53 71.90
CA VAL A 274 57.42 11.44 72.50
C VAL A 274 56.61 12.72 72.27
N GLU A 275 57.23 13.89 72.37
CA GLU A 275 56.55 15.17 72.08
C GLU A 275 56.17 15.29 70.59
N ARG A 276 57.05 14.86 69.68
CA ARG A 276 56.74 14.82 68.24
C ARG A 276 55.56 13.90 67.93
N LEU A 277 55.57 12.68 68.48
CA LEU A 277 54.47 11.72 68.29
C LEU A 277 53.16 12.20 68.92
N GLY A 278 53.23 12.94 70.03
CA GLY A 278 52.06 13.56 70.66
C GLY A 278 51.39 14.64 69.78
N GLN A 279 52.21 15.45 69.09
CA GLN A 279 51.74 16.47 68.15
C GLN A 279 51.14 15.85 66.88
N GLU A 280 51.74 14.78 66.35
CA GLU A 280 51.22 14.04 65.20
C GLU A 280 49.87 13.37 65.51
N LEU A 281 49.69 12.83 66.72
CA LEU A 281 48.42 12.22 67.14
C LEU A 281 47.30 13.26 67.26
N HIS A 282 47.58 14.45 67.80
CA HIS A 282 46.59 15.52 67.92
C HIS A 282 46.18 16.07 66.55
N ALA A 283 47.12 16.21 65.61
CA ALA A 283 46.81 16.60 64.24
C ALA A 283 45.95 15.54 63.52
N ALA A 284 46.21 14.25 63.74
CA ALA A 284 45.43 13.16 63.17
C ALA A 284 43.99 13.10 63.72
N LEU A 285 43.79 13.38 65.02
CA LEU A 285 42.46 13.42 65.64
C LEU A 285 41.63 14.59 65.12
N ALA A 286 42.22 15.78 64.97
CA ALA A 286 41.52 16.95 64.40
C ALA A 286 41.07 16.69 62.93
N ALA A 287 41.92 16.04 62.13
CA ALA A 287 41.57 15.65 60.75
C ALA A 287 40.46 14.58 60.70
N ALA A 288 40.39 13.68 61.67
CA ALA A 288 39.33 12.68 61.75
C ALA A 288 37.97 13.30 62.10
N GLU A 289 37.93 14.29 63.00
CA GLU A 289 36.70 15.00 63.35
C GLU A 289 36.14 15.83 62.18
N GLU A 290 37.00 16.49 61.41
CA GLU A 290 36.59 17.17 60.17
C GLU A 290 36.05 16.20 59.10
N ALA A 291 36.66 15.00 58.98
CA ALA A 291 36.20 13.98 58.06
C ALA A 291 34.80 13.43 58.44
N VAL A 292 34.53 13.23 59.73
CA VAL A 292 33.20 12.80 60.22
C VAL A 292 32.15 13.90 59.95
N GLY A 293 32.50 15.17 60.13
CA GLY A 293 31.64 16.30 59.78
C GLY A 293 31.33 16.37 58.28
N ALA A 294 32.33 16.18 57.43
CA ALA A 294 32.15 16.15 55.97
C ALA A 294 31.29 14.95 55.51
N GLN A 295 31.42 13.80 56.17
CA GLN A 295 30.66 12.59 55.86
C GLN A 295 29.18 12.74 56.25
N ALA A 296 28.88 13.39 57.38
CA ALA A 296 27.52 13.73 57.79
C ALA A 296 26.86 14.74 56.83
N ALA A 297 27.60 15.75 56.36
CA ALA A 297 27.11 16.71 55.38
C ALA A 297 26.84 16.06 54.01
N ALA A 298 27.71 15.14 53.56
CA ALA A 298 27.51 14.39 52.33
C ALA A 298 26.27 13.46 52.42
N ALA A 299 26.06 12.80 53.55
CA ALA A 299 24.88 11.96 53.78
C ALA A 299 23.57 12.79 53.73
N ALA A 300 23.57 13.99 54.33
CA ALA A 300 22.42 14.90 54.26
C ALA A 300 22.15 15.40 52.83
N ALA A 301 23.18 15.67 52.04
CA ALA A 301 23.05 16.07 50.64
C ALA A 301 22.48 14.95 49.75
N VAL A 302 22.91 13.71 49.96
CA VAL A 302 22.37 12.54 49.25
C VAL A 302 20.89 12.30 49.61
N GLY A 303 20.51 12.48 50.88
CA GLY A 303 19.11 12.43 51.31
C GLY A 303 18.24 13.46 50.60
N ALA A 304 18.67 14.73 50.58
CA ALA A 304 17.95 15.81 49.91
C ALA A 304 17.87 15.61 48.39
N GLN A 305 18.89 15.02 47.76
CA GLN A 305 18.87 14.72 46.33
C GLN A 305 17.92 13.56 46.01
N ARG A 306 17.81 12.56 46.89
CA ARG A 306 16.87 11.46 46.74
C ARG A 306 15.42 11.94 46.85
N GLU A 307 15.10 12.82 47.80
CA GLU A 307 13.76 13.40 47.91
C GLU A 307 13.37 14.23 46.68
N ARG A 308 14.32 14.95 46.08
CA ARG A 308 14.08 15.66 44.80
C ARG A 308 13.82 14.68 43.66
N GLN A 309 14.62 13.63 43.54
CA GLN A 309 14.42 12.60 42.51
C GLN A 309 13.08 11.85 42.70
N GLU A 310 12.69 11.55 43.93
CA GLU A 310 11.39 10.94 44.23
C GLU A 310 10.23 11.89 43.89
N GLY A 311 10.39 13.21 44.14
CA GLY A 311 9.45 14.24 43.69
C GLY A 311 9.36 14.37 42.17
N ASP A 312 10.49 14.38 41.46
CA ASP A 312 10.54 14.46 40.00
C ASP A 312 9.93 13.22 39.35
N VAL A 313 10.18 12.03 39.90
CA VAL A 313 9.57 10.77 39.44
C VAL A 313 8.06 10.78 39.70
N ALA A 314 7.60 11.28 40.85
CA ALA A 314 6.16 11.41 41.13
C ALA A 314 5.46 12.36 40.15
N ALA A 315 6.06 13.53 39.87
CA ALA A 315 5.54 14.48 38.88
C ALA A 315 5.52 13.90 37.45
N LEU A 316 6.56 13.14 37.09
CA LEU A 316 6.63 12.46 35.80
C LEU A 316 5.54 11.37 35.68
N VAL A 317 5.27 10.63 36.75
CA VAL A 317 4.21 9.61 36.79
C VAL A 317 2.82 10.25 36.68
N GLU A 318 2.56 11.37 37.36
CA GLU A 318 1.31 12.12 37.19
C GLU A 318 1.14 12.62 35.75
N HIS A 319 2.16 13.24 35.16
CA HIS A 319 2.12 13.71 33.77
C HIS A 319 1.84 12.58 32.77
N HIS A 320 2.53 11.44 32.88
CA HIS A 320 2.26 10.29 32.02
C HIS A 320 0.86 9.70 32.26
N SER A 321 0.33 9.77 33.48
CA SER A 321 -1.03 9.30 33.77
C SER A 321 -2.10 10.17 33.10
N GLU A 322 -1.88 11.48 33.02
CA GLU A 322 -2.74 12.44 32.30
C GLU A 322 -2.65 12.25 30.79
N GLU A 323 -1.44 12.04 30.24
CA GLU A 323 -1.26 11.73 28.81
C GLU A 323 -1.92 10.40 28.43
N VAL A 324 -1.79 9.36 29.24
CA VAL A 324 -2.46 8.07 29.00
C VAL A 324 -3.98 8.23 29.09
N ALA A 325 -4.51 9.07 29.99
CA ALA A 325 -5.93 9.37 30.05
C ALA A 325 -6.41 10.12 28.80
N SER A 326 -5.65 11.11 28.34
CA SER A 326 -5.91 11.86 27.10
C SER A 326 -5.91 10.96 25.87
N LEU A 327 -4.89 10.09 25.72
CA LEU A 327 -4.80 9.14 24.61
C LEU A 327 -5.94 8.12 24.63
N ARG A 328 -6.36 7.64 25.81
CA ARG A 328 -7.53 6.76 25.94
C ARG A 328 -8.81 7.47 25.51
N GLN A 329 -8.97 8.74 25.85
CA GLN A 329 -10.11 9.54 25.40
C GLN A 329 -10.11 9.72 23.88
N GLN A 330 -8.97 10.10 23.28
CA GLN A 330 -8.84 10.23 21.82
C GLN A 330 -9.13 8.91 21.08
N LEU A 331 -8.66 7.78 21.64
CA LEU A 331 -8.90 6.47 21.05
C LEU A 331 -10.38 6.07 21.16
N GLN A 332 -11.07 6.48 22.23
CA GLN A 332 -12.51 6.29 22.37
C GLN A 332 -13.29 7.16 21.37
N GLU A 333 -12.94 8.44 21.24
CA GLU A 333 -13.54 9.35 20.25
C GLU A 333 -13.33 8.85 18.81
N ALA A 334 -12.15 8.32 18.48
CA ALA A 334 -11.87 7.71 17.19
C ALA A 334 -12.69 6.45 16.93
N ARG A 335 -12.91 5.62 17.96
CA ARG A 335 -13.78 4.43 17.87
C ARG A 335 -15.24 4.81 17.64
N ASP A 336 -15.73 5.81 18.36
CA ASP A 336 -17.10 6.28 18.25
C ASP A 336 -17.33 6.96 16.87
N ALA A 337 -16.35 7.72 16.38
CA ALA A 337 -16.37 8.27 15.03
C ALA A 337 -16.35 7.17 13.94
N ALA A 338 -15.53 6.13 14.12
CA ALA A 338 -15.50 4.99 13.20
C ALA A 338 -16.82 4.19 13.22
N ALA A 339 -17.45 4.03 14.38
CA ALA A 339 -18.77 3.40 14.50
C ALA A 339 -19.85 4.21 13.77
N ALA A 340 -19.86 5.54 13.95
CA ALA A 340 -20.77 6.44 13.23
C ALA A 340 -20.56 6.39 11.71
N ALA A 341 -19.30 6.34 11.25
CA ALA A 341 -18.99 6.23 9.83
C ALA A 341 -19.46 4.90 9.23
N ARG A 342 -19.33 3.78 9.97
CA ARG A 342 -19.87 2.48 9.55
C ARG A 342 -21.39 2.51 9.43
N GLN A 343 -22.08 3.10 10.39
CA GLN A 343 -23.53 3.23 10.33
C GLN A 343 -23.99 4.05 9.11
N GLN A 344 -23.31 5.18 8.82
CA GLN A 344 -23.60 5.97 7.62
C GLN A 344 -23.36 5.19 6.32
N ALA A 345 -22.31 4.36 6.27
CA ALA A 345 -22.05 3.50 5.12
C ALA A 345 -23.13 2.42 4.93
N GLU A 346 -23.63 1.84 6.03
CA GLU A 346 -24.75 0.88 6.01
C GLU A 346 -26.05 1.54 5.54
N GLU A 347 -26.36 2.74 6.03
CA GLU A 347 -27.53 3.52 5.58
C GLU A 347 -27.41 3.87 4.08
N ALA A 348 -26.23 4.29 3.61
CA ALA A 348 -25.98 4.56 2.20
C ALA A 348 -26.12 3.28 1.34
N ALA A 349 -25.67 2.13 1.84
CA ALA A 349 -25.85 0.85 1.18
C ALA A 349 -27.34 0.46 1.10
N GLN A 350 -28.11 0.65 2.16
CA GLN A 350 -29.55 0.43 2.15
C GLN A 350 -30.27 1.34 1.15
N HIS A 351 -29.90 2.61 1.08
CA HIS A 351 -30.42 3.54 0.06
C HIS A 351 -30.07 3.12 -1.36
N LYS A 352 -28.84 2.63 -1.59
CA LYS A 352 -28.41 2.11 -2.90
C LYS A 352 -29.21 0.87 -3.29
N VAL A 353 -29.42 -0.06 -2.36
CA VAL A 353 -30.25 -1.26 -2.61
C VAL A 353 -31.70 -0.86 -2.91
N ALA A 354 -32.29 0.06 -2.14
CA ALA A 354 -33.64 0.55 -2.41
C ALA A 354 -33.76 1.25 -3.78
N ALA A 355 -32.72 2.00 -4.20
CA ALA A 355 -32.67 2.61 -5.53
C ALA A 355 -32.58 1.55 -6.64
N LEU A 356 -31.74 0.52 -6.47
CA LEU A 356 -31.61 -0.57 -7.44
C LEU A 356 -32.90 -1.38 -7.57
N VAL A 357 -33.62 -1.62 -6.47
CA VAL A 357 -34.94 -2.27 -6.51
C VAL A 357 -35.93 -1.43 -7.33
N ARG A 358 -35.99 -0.12 -7.12
CA ARG A 358 -36.86 0.77 -7.93
C ARG A 358 -36.49 0.78 -9.40
N VAL A 359 -35.20 0.72 -9.73
CA VAL A 359 -34.72 0.62 -11.13
C VAL A 359 -35.15 -0.72 -11.72
N SER A 360 -34.98 -1.82 -11.00
CA SER A 360 -35.41 -3.16 -11.45
C SER A 360 -36.93 -3.26 -11.65
N GLU A 361 -37.71 -2.65 -10.76
CA GLU A 361 -39.17 -2.55 -10.91
C GLU A 361 -39.55 -1.69 -12.14
N ALA A 362 -38.85 -0.58 -12.37
CA ALA A 362 -39.07 0.26 -13.54
C ALA A 362 -38.69 -0.45 -14.85
N GLU A 363 -37.59 -1.20 -14.87
CA GLU A 363 -37.19 -2.05 -15.99
C GLU A 363 -38.20 -3.17 -16.24
N GLY A 364 -38.69 -3.82 -15.18
CA GLY A 364 -39.76 -4.80 -15.26
C GLY A 364 -41.07 -4.21 -15.80
N GLY A 365 -41.39 -2.97 -15.42
CA GLY A 365 -42.50 -2.19 -15.97
C GLY A 365 -42.32 -1.88 -17.45
N ARG A 366 -41.11 -1.45 -17.84
CA ARG A 366 -40.76 -1.17 -19.24
C ARG A 366 -40.85 -2.43 -20.11
N ALA A 367 -40.33 -3.56 -19.65
CA ALA A 367 -40.44 -4.83 -20.36
C ALA A 367 -41.91 -5.27 -20.57
N ARG A 368 -42.80 -5.01 -19.60
CA ARG A 368 -44.24 -5.25 -19.78
C ARG A 368 -44.86 -4.29 -20.80
N ALA A 369 -44.49 -3.01 -20.75
CA ALA A 369 -44.94 -2.01 -21.72
C ALA A 369 -44.49 -2.37 -23.14
N ASP A 370 -43.23 -2.76 -23.33
CA ASP A 370 -42.68 -3.18 -24.62
C ASP A 370 -43.38 -4.43 -25.16
N ARG A 371 -43.69 -5.41 -24.31
CA ARG A 371 -44.53 -6.56 -24.70
C ARG A 371 -45.93 -6.14 -25.13
N ARG A 372 -46.55 -5.19 -24.42
CA ARG A 372 -47.89 -4.68 -24.76
C ARG A 372 -47.88 -3.89 -26.07
N ILE A 373 -46.87 -3.05 -26.28
CA ILE A 373 -46.65 -2.34 -27.55
C ILE A 373 -46.46 -3.36 -28.67
N GLY A 374 -45.65 -4.41 -28.47
CA GLY A 374 -45.48 -5.47 -29.45
C GLY A 374 -46.78 -6.23 -29.78
N GLN A 375 -47.62 -6.50 -28.79
CA GLN A 375 -48.96 -7.08 -29.00
C GLN A 375 -49.86 -6.14 -29.80
N LEU A 376 -49.95 -4.87 -29.40
CA LEU A 376 -50.75 -3.87 -30.09
C LEU A 376 -50.28 -3.65 -31.54
N SER A 377 -48.97 -3.66 -31.80
CA SER A 377 -48.42 -3.59 -33.15
C SER A 377 -48.85 -4.78 -34.01
N LYS A 378 -48.88 -5.99 -33.45
CA LYS A 378 -49.38 -7.19 -34.16
C LYS A 378 -50.88 -7.11 -34.44
N GLU A 379 -51.67 -6.64 -33.46
CA GLU A 379 -53.11 -6.40 -33.64
C GLU A 379 -53.35 -5.35 -34.74
N LEU A 380 -52.53 -4.30 -34.79
CA LEU A 380 -52.62 -3.23 -35.79
C LEU A 380 -52.28 -3.75 -37.20
N GLU A 381 -51.25 -4.58 -37.35
CA GLU A 381 -50.95 -5.24 -38.64
C GLU A 381 -52.05 -6.20 -39.06
N ALA A 382 -52.61 -7.00 -38.14
CA ALA A 382 -53.75 -7.87 -38.46
C ALA A 382 -54.99 -7.08 -38.94
N VAL A 383 -55.28 -5.93 -38.32
CA VAL A 383 -56.37 -5.04 -38.75
C VAL A 383 -56.08 -4.41 -40.12
N LYS A 384 -54.84 -4.05 -40.41
CA LYS A 384 -54.44 -3.56 -41.75
C LYS A 384 -54.61 -4.64 -42.81
N GLU A 385 -54.22 -5.88 -42.53
CA GLU A 385 -54.42 -7.00 -43.44
C GLU A 385 -55.90 -7.26 -43.69
N GLN A 386 -56.74 -7.25 -42.64
CA GLN A 386 -58.20 -7.35 -42.78
C GLN A 386 -58.79 -6.21 -43.61
N LEU A 387 -58.27 -4.99 -43.45
CA LEU A 387 -58.70 -3.84 -44.24
C LEU A 387 -58.33 -3.99 -45.72
N GLU A 388 -57.11 -4.45 -46.02
CA GLU A 388 -56.69 -4.70 -47.40
C GLU A 388 -57.47 -5.86 -48.03
N GLN A 389 -57.74 -6.93 -47.28
CA GLN A 389 -58.62 -8.01 -47.72
C GLN A 389 -60.04 -7.50 -48.02
N ALA A 390 -60.63 -6.71 -47.13
CA ALA A 390 -61.96 -6.13 -47.35
C ALA A 390 -61.99 -5.17 -48.55
N LYS A 391 -60.90 -4.41 -48.80
CA LYS A 391 -60.76 -3.59 -50.01
C LYS A 391 -60.69 -4.45 -51.27
N GLN A 392 -59.90 -5.53 -51.25
CA GLN A 392 -59.79 -6.46 -52.38
C GLN A 392 -61.12 -7.16 -52.67
N GLU A 393 -61.83 -7.62 -51.64
CA GLU A 393 -63.16 -8.22 -51.75
C GLU A 393 -64.18 -7.21 -52.32
N LYS A 394 -64.15 -5.96 -51.85
CA LYS A 394 -65.02 -4.90 -52.37
C LYS A 394 -64.68 -4.54 -53.81
N LEU A 395 -63.41 -4.50 -54.18
CA LEU A 395 -62.98 -4.31 -55.58
C LEU A 395 -63.44 -5.47 -56.46
N ALA A 396 -63.30 -6.71 -56.01
CA ALA A 396 -63.78 -7.89 -56.72
C ALA A 396 -65.32 -7.89 -56.86
N ALA A 397 -66.04 -7.43 -55.83
CA ALA A 397 -67.49 -7.26 -55.88
C ALA A 397 -67.91 -6.14 -56.85
N LEU A 398 -67.18 -5.02 -56.87
CA LEU A 398 -67.40 -3.92 -57.82
C LEU A 398 -67.07 -4.34 -59.25
N MET A 399 -66.02 -5.12 -59.47
CA MET A 399 -65.71 -5.69 -60.79
C MET A 399 -66.81 -6.66 -61.26
N ARG A 400 -67.30 -7.55 -60.37
CA ARG A 400 -68.46 -8.41 -60.69
C ARG A 400 -69.74 -7.61 -60.99
N ALA A 401 -69.97 -6.50 -60.28
CA ALA A 401 -71.09 -5.61 -60.56
C ALA A 401 -70.92 -4.83 -61.87
N ALA A 402 -69.69 -4.41 -62.20
CA ALA A 402 -69.36 -3.74 -63.45
C ALA A 402 -69.45 -4.70 -64.65
N GLU A 403 -69.03 -5.96 -64.51
CA GLU A 403 -69.19 -7.01 -65.50
C GLU A 403 -70.67 -7.39 -65.70
N ALA A 404 -71.47 -7.41 -64.62
CA ALA A 404 -72.92 -7.57 -64.71
C ALA A 404 -73.59 -6.36 -65.40
N GLN A 405 -73.13 -5.13 -65.16
CA GLN A 405 -73.61 -3.93 -65.86
C GLN A 405 -73.14 -3.86 -67.33
N ALA A 406 -71.98 -4.43 -67.66
CA ALA A 406 -71.52 -4.58 -69.04
C ALA A 406 -72.28 -5.67 -69.80
N ALA A 407 -72.83 -6.68 -69.12
CA ALA A 407 -73.66 -7.72 -69.72
C ALA A 407 -75.14 -7.30 -69.93
N ASP A 408 -75.62 -6.25 -69.25
CA ASP A 408 -77.02 -5.80 -69.29
C ASP A 408 -77.23 -4.41 -69.96
N SER A 409 -76.17 -3.79 -70.49
CA SER A 409 -76.23 -2.52 -71.23
C SER A 409 -76.45 -2.71 -72.74
N GLY A 410 -77.38 -3.63 -73.05
CA GLY A 410 -77.83 -3.95 -74.40
C GLY A 410 -79.32 -3.71 -74.62
N ARG A 411 -80.01 -2.82 -73.88
CA ARG A 411 -81.34 -2.34 -74.27
C ARG A 411 -81.83 -1.14 -73.45
N LEU A 412 -82.33 -0.14 -74.19
CA LEU A 412 -83.34 0.87 -73.82
C LEU A 412 -82.84 2.25 -73.34
N ARG A 413 -82.94 3.19 -74.29
CA ARG A 413 -83.48 4.57 -74.14
C ARG A 413 -84.52 4.70 -73.02
N GLY A 414 -84.52 5.85 -72.33
CA GLY A 414 -85.73 6.42 -71.73
C GLY A 414 -85.54 7.34 -70.53
N ASP A 415 -85.50 8.64 -70.80
CA ASP A 415 -86.06 9.79 -70.07
C ASP A 415 -86.57 9.70 -68.62
N VAL A 416 -86.11 10.71 -67.85
CA VAL A 416 -86.88 11.64 -66.97
C VAL A 416 -87.37 11.17 -65.57
N ALA A 417 -87.14 12.11 -64.62
CA ALA A 417 -87.88 12.44 -63.39
C ALA A 417 -87.27 12.06 -62.01
N SER A 418 -86.78 13.10 -61.33
CA SER A 418 -87.00 13.33 -59.88
C SER A 418 -88.49 13.17 -59.52
N PRO A 419 -88.87 12.67 -58.33
CA PRO A 419 -88.80 13.51 -57.12
C PRO A 419 -88.60 12.79 -55.75
N GLU A 420 -88.06 13.54 -54.79
CA GLU A 420 -88.64 13.82 -53.45
C GLU A 420 -89.20 12.66 -52.59
N ARG A 421 -88.63 12.48 -51.36
CA ARG A 421 -89.32 12.16 -50.09
C ARG A 421 -88.33 11.99 -48.91
N THR A 422 -88.35 12.91 -47.92
CA THR A 422 -88.89 12.74 -46.54
C THR A 422 -88.28 11.55 -45.76
N ARG A 423 -87.37 11.72 -44.80
CA ARG A 423 -87.46 12.29 -43.42
C ARG A 423 -88.34 11.47 -42.45
N THR A 424 -87.80 11.30 -41.22
CA THR A 424 -88.23 10.51 -40.03
C THR A 424 -87.64 9.09 -39.97
N ASP A 425 -87.14 8.53 -38.86
CA ASP A 425 -86.78 9.01 -37.52
C ASP A 425 -86.00 7.88 -36.80
N SER A 426 -85.23 8.25 -35.77
CA SER A 426 -84.82 7.45 -34.61
C SER A 426 -83.70 6.38 -34.73
N ALA A 427 -82.54 6.66 -34.11
CA ALA A 427 -82.13 6.12 -32.79
C ALA A 427 -80.61 5.92 -32.61
N LYS A 428 -80.12 6.26 -31.40
CA LYS A 428 -78.83 5.90 -30.74
C LYS A 428 -77.56 6.62 -31.23
N SER A 429 -76.67 7.14 -30.40
CA SER A 429 -76.58 7.34 -28.94
C SER A 429 -75.35 8.23 -28.69
N ASP A 430 -75.57 9.47 -28.26
CA ASP A 430 -74.50 10.35 -27.79
C ASP A 430 -74.11 9.98 -26.36
N GLY A 431 -72.94 9.37 -26.20
CA GLY A 431 -72.26 9.18 -24.92
C GLY A 431 -71.07 10.14 -24.83
N SER A 432 -71.11 11.03 -23.84
CA SER A 432 -70.07 12.01 -23.51
C SER A 432 -68.67 11.41 -23.31
N PRO A 433 -67.62 12.25 -23.39
CA PRO A 433 -66.69 12.28 -22.27
C PRO A 433 -66.49 13.69 -21.72
N VAL A 434 -67.03 13.87 -20.52
CA VAL A 434 -66.40 14.47 -19.32
C VAL A 434 -65.12 15.29 -19.56
N LYS A 435 -65.25 16.61 -19.40
CA LYS A 435 -64.17 17.48 -18.89
C LYS A 435 -63.75 17.04 -17.49
N PRO A 436 -62.47 17.19 -17.14
CA PRO A 436 -62.13 17.68 -15.81
C PRO A 436 -61.35 18.99 -15.91
N SER A 437 -61.90 20.02 -15.25
CA SER A 437 -61.08 21.07 -14.64
C SER A 437 -60.16 20.47 -13.58
N PRO A 438 -59.09 21.18 -13.18
CA PRO A 438 -59.26 21.95 -11.95
C PRO A 438 -58.63 23.35 -11.99
N GLN A 439 -59.40 24.33 -11.51
CA GLN A 439 -58.86 25.42 -10.71
C GLN A 439 -58.94 24.99 -9.25
N THR A 440 -57.82 25.01 -8.53
CA THR A 440 -57.79 25.27 -7.08
C THR A 440 -56.51 26.02 -6.76
N THR A 441 -56.67 27.32 -6.53
CA THR A 441 -55.80 28.11 -5.66
C THR A 441 -55.89 27.60 -4.23
N PRO A 442 -54.86 27.84 -3.41
CA PRO A 442 -55.11 28.29 -2.05
C PRO A 442 -54.50 29.67 -1.80
N GLN A 443 -55.36 30.50 -1.20
CA GLN A 443 -55.10 31.72 -0.45
C GLN A 443 -54.34 31.44 0.86
N LYS A 444 -53.81 32.53 1.48
CA LYS A 444 -53.25 32.72 2.85
C LYS A 444 -51.75 32.45 2.99
N LYS A 445 -50.90 33.28 3.62
CA LYS A 445 -50.95 34.48 4.50
C LYS A 445 -49.56 35.16 4.29
N GLY A 446 -49.32 36.46 4.36
CA GLY A 446 -49.64 37.36 5.47
C GLY A 446 -48.54 37.32 6.54
N GLY A 447 -47.60 38.26 6.48
CA GLY A 447 -46.52 38.54 7.47
C GLY A 447 -45.17 38.73 6.75
N GLY A 448 -44.52 39.88 6.69
CA GLY A 448 -44.49 41.01 7.61
C GLY A 448 -43.09 41.09 8.23
N CYS A 449 -42.45 42.26 8.09
CA CYS A 449 -41.32 42.82 8.86
C CYS A 449 -39.97 43.02 8.14
N HIS A 450 -39.64 44.32 8.02
CA HIS A 450 -38.35 45.01 8.21
C HIS A 450 -37.09 44.51 7.46
N LEU A 451 -36.35 45.33 6.72
CA LEU A 451 -35.77 46.60 7.16
C LEU A 451 -35.52 47.55 5.97
N ALA A 452 -35.69 48.83 6.25
CA ALA A 452 -35.25 49.95 5.44
C ALA A 452 -33.73 50.22 5.62
N CYS A 453 -33.27 51.17 4.80
CA CYS A 453 -32.19 52.15 5.06
C CYS A 453 -30.81 51.96 4.39
N LEU A 454 -30.60 52.90 3.45
CA LEU A 454 -29.39 53.73 3.22
C LEU A 454 -28.17 53.01 2.59
N GLY A 455 -27.49 53.56 1.59
CA GLY A 455 -27.56 54.89 1.00
C GLY A 455 -26.55 55.02 -0.14
N ARG A 456 -26.78 56.03 -0.97
CA ARG A 456 -25.90 56.57 -2.01
C ARG A 456 -24.47 56.84 -1.51
N CYS A 457 -23.49 56.65 -2.40
CA CYS A 457 -22.42 57.59 -2.78
C CYS A 457 -21.67 56.97 -3.98
N SER A 458 -21.93 57.42 -5.22
CA SER A 458 -21.22 58.50 -5.94
C SER A 458 -19.79 58.16 -6.38
N GLY A 459 -19.57 58.14 -7.70
CA GLY A 459 -18.41 58.79 -8.33
C GLY A 459 -17.19 57.93 -8.68
N ALA A 460 -17.08 57.63 -9.97
CA ALA A 460 -15.93 57.38 -10.87
C ALA A 460 -14.51 57.91 -10.46
N PRO A 461 -13.42 57.65 -11.23
CA PRO A 461 -13.23 56.76 -12.40
C PRO A 461 -11.89 55.97 -12.43
N VAL A 462 -11.76 55.09 -13.44
CA VAL A 462 -10.57 54.78 -14.27
C VAL A 462 -9.17 55.05 -13.68
N ALA A 463 -8.39 53.98 -13.46
CA ALA A 463 -7.09 53.71 -14.13
C ALA A 463 -6.21 52.71 -13.36
N VAL A 464 -5.41 51.95 -14.12
CA VAL A 464 -4.20 51.21 -13.73
C VAL A 464 -4.37 50.00 -12.79
N ARG A 465 -4.35 48.79 -13.38
CA ARG A 465 -3.49 47.67 -12.89
C ARG A 465 -3.49 46.47 -13.85
N ARG A 466 -3.20 46.71 -15.13
CA ARG A 466 -2.60 45.70 -16.00
C ARG A 466 -1.09 45.65 -15.73
N HIS A 467 -0.65 45.07 -14.60
CA HIS A 467 0.78 44.77 -14.39
C HIS A 467 1.13 43.68 -13.35
N ARG A 468 0.20 42.77 -13.00
CA ARG A 468 0.48 41.66 -12.05
C ARG A 468 0.12 40.26 -12.54
N ARG A 469 0.18 40.02 -13.86
CA ARG A 469 0.07 38.65 -14.43
C ARG A 469 1.23 38.22 -15.34
N ARG A 470 2.33 38.98 -15.37
CA ARG A 470 3.56 38.59 -16.11
C ARG A 470 4.77 38.29 -15.22
N ALA A 471 4.66 38.42 -13.90
CA ALA A 471 5.75 38.11 -12.97
C ALA A 471 5.70 36.68 -12.38
N ALA A 472 4.63 35.91 -12.62
CA ALA A 472 4.50 34.53 -12.14
C ALA A 472 4.86 33.46 -13.20
N ALA A 473 5.14 33.87 -14.45
CA ALA A 473 5.46 32.95 -15.55
C ALA A 473 6.97 32.86 -15.88
N ALA A 474 7.83 33.55 -15.10
CA ALA A 474 9.27 33.65 -15.36
C ALA A 474 10.16 33.02 -14.26
N ALA A 475 9.57 32.23 -13.35
CA ALA A 475 10.30 31.48 -12.32
C ALA A 475 10.26 29.95 -12.54
N ALA A 476 9.87 29.50 -13.74
CA ALA A 476 9.72 28.07 -14.08
C ALA A 476 10.80 27.54 -15.05
N ARG A 477 12.00 28.12 -15.06
CA ARG A 477 13.12 27.62 -15.89
C ARG A 477 14.46 27.80 -15.17
N ARG A 478 14.73 26.87 -14.26
CA ARG A 478 16.04 26.39 -13.76
C ARG A 478 15.87 25.98 -12.30
N VAL A 479 15.30 24.80 -12.12
CA VAL A 479 15.72 23.94 -11.01
C VAL A 479 16.11 22.64 -11.67
N VAL A 480 17.37 22.31 -11.46
CA VAL A 480 18.04 21.09 -11.88
C VAL A 480 17.22 19.90 -11.38
N ALA A 481 17.03 18.92 -12.25
CA ALA A 481 16.52 17.62 -11.88
C ALA A 481 17.44 17.01 -10.81
N THR A 482 17.01 17.05 -9.55
CA THR A 482 17.46 16.13 -8.52
C THR A 482 16.29 15.20 -8.26
N SER A 483 16.41 14.00 -8.81
CA SER A 483 15.49 12.87 -8.62
C SER A 483 15.54 12.42 -7.16
N GLU A 484 14.67 12.97 -6.32
CA GLU A 484 14.47 12.54 -4.93
C GLU A 484 13.02 12.07 -4.69
N HIS A 485 12.38 11.55 -5.73
CA HIS A 485 11.07 10.88 -5.66
C HIS A 485 11.21 9.42 -6.12
N TRP A 486 12.03 8.65 -5.41
CA TRP A 486 12.24 7.22 -5.66
C TRP A 486 11.61 6.31 -4.58
N TYR A 487 11.03 6.86 -3.52
CA TYR A 487 10.64 6.08 -2.34
C TYR A 487 9.23 5.49 -2.35
N GLU A 488 8.29 5.98 -3.18
CA GLU A 488 6.95 5.36 -3.29
C GLU A 488 6.84 4.39 -4.48
N GLU A 489 7.82 4.42 -5.38
CA GLU A 489 8.04 3.37 -6.39
C GLU A 489 8.99 2.27 -5.87
N GLU A 490 9.52 2.37 -4.65
CA GLU A 490 10.48 1.39 -4.10
C GLU A 490 9.86 0.01 -3.91
N ASP A 491 8.62 -0.11 -3.43
CA ASP A 491 7.94 -1.42 -3.33
C ASP A 491 7.68 -2.05 -4.71
N GLU A 492 7.33 -1.24 -5.71
CA GLU A 492 7.14 -1.69 -7.10
C GLU A 492 8.49 -2.03 -7.75
N PHE A 493 9.53 -1.24 -7.49
CA PHE A 493 10.87 -1.43 -8.03
C PHE A 493 11.58 -2.61 -7.36
N ASP A 494 11.42 -2.81 -6.06
CA ASP A 494 11.91 -3.98 -5.32
C ASP A 494 11.16 -5.22 -5.80
N SER A 495 9.84 -5.16 -6.01
CA SER A 495 9.11 -6.29 -6.61
C SER A 495 9.59 -6.62 -8.05
N LEU A 496 9.99 -5.60 -8.83
CA LEU A 496 10.55 -5.74 -10.18
C LEU A 496 11.99 -6.23 -10.18
N THR A 497 12.80 -5.81 -9.21
CA THR A 497 14.22 -6.17 -9.10
C THR A 497 14.35 -7.57 -8.49
N ASP A 498 13.47 -7.93 -7.55
CA ASP A 498 13.29 -9.29 -7.02
C ASP A 498 12.82 -10.27 -8.09
N ALA A 499 11.94 -9.82 -9.00
CA ALA A 499 11.51 -10.63 -10.13
C ALA A 499 12.66 -10.94 -11.11
N MET A 500 13.76 -10.17 -11.09
CA MET A 500 14.85 -10.28 -12.06
C MET A 500 16.14 -10.96 -11.57
N THR A 501 16.27 -11.23 -10.26
CA THR A 501 17.48 -11.88 -9.74
C THR A 501 17.36 -13.40 -9.76
N ALA A 502 18.43 -14.07 -10.21
CA ALA A 502 18.46 -15.51 -10.25
C ALA A 502 18.53 -16.08 -8.82
N LYS A 503 17.56 -16.92 -8.49
CA LYS A 503 17.44 -17.57 -7.19
C LYS A 503 18.03 -18.97 -7.24
N VAL A 504 18.93 -19.28 -6.31
CA VAL A 504 19.60 -20.59 -6.18
C VAL A 504 19.16 -21.22 -4.87
N VAL A 505 18.58 -22.42 -4.92
CA VAL A 505 18.23 -23.18 -3.72
C VAL A 505 19.17 -24.37 -3.58
N VAL A 506 19.97 -24.37 -2.53
CA VAL A 506 20.85 -25.48 -2.14
C VAL A 506 20.08 -26.37 -1.17
N LEU A 507 19.56 -27.48 -1.68
CA LEU A 507 18.86 -28.48 -0.90
C LEU A 507 19.85 -29.54 -0.38
N VAL A 508 19.88 -29.73 0.93
CA VAL A 508 20.71 -30.72 1.62
C VAL A 508 19.83 -31.77 2.27
N ALA A 509 20.07 -33.04 1.93
CA ALA A 509 19.45 -34.17 2.61
C ALA A 509 20.23 -34.47 3.90
N ALA A 510 19.75 -33.99 5.04
CA ALA A 510 20.37 -34.27 6.33
C ALA A 510 20.23 -35.75 6.70
N PRO A 511 21.25 -36.37 7.31
CA PRO A 511 21.10 -37.70 7.89
C PRO A 511 19.97 -37.68 8.94
N ALA A 512 19.11 -38.69 8.92
CA ALA A 512 18.08 -38.85 9.94
C ALA A 512 18.78 -38.89 11.31
N ALA A 513 18.43 -37.96 12.19
CA ALA A 513 19.12 -37.76 13.46
C ALA A 513 19.06 -39.02 14.33
N ALA A 514 20.05 -39.90 14.18
CA ALA A 514 20.30 -41.00 15.10
C ALA A 514 20.99 -40.40 16.34
N GLY A 515 20.16 -39.75 17.18
CA GLY A 515 20.46 -39.36 18.55
C GLY A 515 21.79 -38.63 18.79
N ALA A 516 21.79 -37.29 18.64
CA ALA A 516 22.61 -36.26 19.32
C ALA A 516 24.09 -36.52 19.72
N GLY A 517 24.73 -37.61 19.28
CA GLY A 517 25.99 -38.12 19.81
C GLY A 517 27.01 -38.34 18.71
N SER A 518 27.80 -37.29 18.46
CA SER A 518 29.15 -37.27 17.87
C SER A 518 29.48 -37.91 16.52
N ALA A 519 28.63 -38.69 15.86
CA ALA A 519 29.05 -39.41 14.64
C ALA A 519 29.12 -38.53 13.36
N ASP A 520 28.31 -37.47 13.24
CA ASP A 520 28.15 -36.74 11.97
C ASP A 520 28.85 -35.37 11.91
N ALA A 521 29.63 -34.99 12.95
CA ALA A 521 30.33 -33.71 12.97
C ALA A 521 31.31 -33.54 11.80
N SER A 522 31.91 -34.64 11.34
CA SER A 522 32.79 -34.65 10.17
C SER A 522 32.03 -34.38 8.87
N GLY A 523 30.81 -34.92 8.72
CA GLY A 523 29.96 -34.68 7.55
C GLY A 523 29.48 -33.23 7.48
N ALA A 524 29.05 -32.66 8.61
CA ALA A 524 28.65 -31.25 8.68
C ALA A 524 29.83 -30.31 8.39
N ALA A 525 31.04 -30.63 8.87
CA ALA A 525 32.25 -29.84 8.60
C ALA A 525 32.68 -29.92 7.13
N ALA A 526 32.64 -31.11 6.52
CA ALA A 526 32.94 -31.28 5.10
C ALA A 526 31.95 -30.49 4.23
N LEU A 527 30.65 -30.59 4.54
CA LEU A 527 29.61 -29.84 3.84
C LEU A 527 29.74 -28.32 4.07
N ARG A 528 30.15 -27.89 5.26
CA ARG A 528 30.41 -26.47 5.53
C ARG A 528 31.55 -25.94 4.67
N ALA A 529 32.69 -26.64 4.64
CA ALA A 529 33.83 -26.27 3.80
C ALA A 529 33.43 -26.20 2.32
N TYR A 530 32.58 -27.14 1.91
CA TYR A 530 32.04 -27.21 0.56
C TYR A 530 31.14 -26.03 0.19
N LEU A 531 30.26 -25.62 1.11
CA LEU A 531 29.36 -24.50 0.89
C LEU A 531 30.05 -23.16 1.11
N GLN A 532 31.18 -23.08 1.82
CA GLN A 532 31.87 -21.83 2.19
C GLN A 532 32.02 -20.79 1.07
N PRO A 533 32.29 -21.16 -0.20
CA PRO A 533 32.37 -20.19 -1.30
C PRO A 533 31.04 -19.53 -1.69
N LEU A 534 29.91 -20.12 -1.33
CA LEU A 534 28.57 -19.62 -1.66
C LEU A 534 28.14 -18.58 -0.63
N LYS A 535 27.81 -17.36 -1.05
CA LYS A 535 27.10 -16.41 -0.17
C LYS A 535 25.66 -16.91 -0.03
N LEU A 536 25.32 -17.50 1.11
CA LEU A 536 23.96 -17.95 1.40
C LEU A 536 23.28 -16.88 2.25
N ASP A 537 22.18 -16.35 1.76
CA ASP A 537 21.47 -15.23 2.39
C ASP A 537 20.53 -15.72 3.50
N GLN A 538 19.92 -16.90 3.31
CA GLN A 538 19.01 -17.48 4.29
C GLN A 538 19.18 -19.00 4.42
N ALA A 539 18.75 -19.55 5.56
CA ALA A 539 18.71 -20.99 5.82
C ALA A 539 17.40 -21.42 6.48
N PHE A 540 16.76 -22.42 5.88
CA PHE A 540 15.59 -23.11 6.43
C PHE A 540 15.92 -24.56 6.71
N SER A 541 15.31 -25.12 7.76
CA SER A 541 15.41 -26.54 8.03
C SER A 541 14.07 -27.17 8.40
N SER A 542 13.95 -28.48 8.21
CA SER A 542 12.99 -29.29 8.95
C SER A 542 13.30 -29.25 10.46
N GLN A 543 12.31 -29.51 11.32
CA GLN A 543 12.54 -29.56 12.77
C GLN A 543 13.50 -30.70 13.14
N GLU A 544 13.41 -31.82 12.44
CA GLU A 544 14.31 -32.97 12.63
C GLU A 544 15.76 -32.66 12.21
N ALA A 545 15.95 -31.87 11.14
CA ALA A 545 17.28 -31.51 10.63
C ALA A 545 17.87 -30.23 11.24
N LEU A 546 17.16 -29.56 12.16
CA LEU A 546 17.60 -28.28 12.73
C LEU A 546 18.98 -28.34 13.39
N PRO A 547 19.34 -29.36 14.20
CA PRO A 547 20.68 -29.43 14.80
C PRO A 547 21.79 -29.56 13.75
N PHE A 548 21.55 -30.35 12.71
CA PHE A 548 22.50 -30.53 11.60
C PHE A 548 22.64 -29.23 10.78
N ALA A 549 21.52 -28.56 10.48
CA ALA A 549 21.52 -27.27 9.80
C ALA A 549 22.27 -26.19 10.59
N GLN A 550 22.08 -26.12 11.91
CA GLN A 550 22.82 -25.20 12.79
C GLN A 550 24.32 -25.51 12.80
N GLN A 551 24.71 -26.78 12.77
CA GLN A 551 26.11 -27.17 12.62
C GLN A 551 26.68 -26.75 11.26
N VAL A 552 25.99 -26.99 10.15
CA VAL A 552 26.46 -26.56 8.82
C VAL A 552 26.55 -25.03 8.73
N TRP A 553 25.63 -24.31 9.38
CA TRP A 553 25.59 -22.85 9.37
C TRP A 553 26.63 -22.19 10.29
N SER A 554 26.85 -22.75 11.49
CA SER A 554 27.81 -22.22 12.46
C SER A 554 29.25 -22.26 11.93
N GLY A 555 29.96 -21.13 12.01
CA GLY A 555 31.38 -21.07 11.60
C GLY A 555 31.62 -20.80 10.12
N ARG A 556 30.64 -20.26 9.38
CA ARG A 556 30.88 -19.69 8.05
C ARG A 556 31.25 -18.21 8.18
N ASP A 557 32.42 -17.85 7.66
CA ASP A 557 32.89 -16.47 7.60
C ASP A 557 31.97 -15.66 6.68
N GLY A 558 31.14 -14.79 7.27
CA GLY A 558 30.18 -13.95 6.53
C GLY A 558 28.71 -14.38 6.62
N ALA A 559 28.37 -15.39 7.42
CA ALA A 559 26.96 -15.58 7.81
C ALA A 559 26.51 -14.35 8.62
N PRO A 560 25.41 -13.67 8.24
CA PRO A 560 24.95 -12.51 8.99
C PRO A 560 24.70 -12.92 10.45
N TYR A 561 25.26 -12.19 11.41
CA TYR A 561 25.22 -12.49 12.84
C TYR A 561 23.81 -12.71 13.42
N PHE A 562 22.76 -12.33 12.67
CA PHE A 562 21.36 -12.35 13.10
C PHE A 562 20.48 -13.43 12.44
N LEU A 563 20.99 -14.19 11.48
CA LEU A 563 20.18 -15.18 10.76
C LEU A 563 20.12 -16.52 11.49
N LYS A 564 19.01 -16.72 12.20
CA LYS A 564 18.61 -18.00 12.79
C LYS A 564 18.12 -18.93 11.68
N VAL A 565 18.62 -20.18 11.65
CA VAL A 565 18.00 -21.26 10.87
C VAL A 565 16.56 -21.41 11.32
N ARG A 566 15.60 -21.15 10.43
CA ARG A 566 14.18 -21.23 10.76
C ARG A 566 13.66 -22.64 10.49
N ALA A 567 13.12 -23.29 11.53
CA ALA A 567 12.44 -24.56 11.39
C ALA A 567 11.07 -24.35 10.71
N ARG A 568 10.72 -25.17 9.71
CA ARG A 568 9.39 -25.16 9.08
C ARG A 568 8.69 -26.50 9.22
N ALA A 569 7.53 -26.48 9.87
CA ALA A 569 6.68 -27.68 10.02
C ALA A 569 6.24 -28.28 8.67
N GLY A 570 6.15 -27.47 7.61
CA GLY A 570 5.84 -27.96 6.26
C GLY A 570 6.90 -28.91 5.69
N LEU A 571 8.17 -28.76 6.09
CA LEU A 571 9.26 -29.67 5.72
C LEU A 571 9.17 -31.01 6.44
N ASP A 572 8.68 -31.01 7.70
CA ASP A 572 8.42 -32.24 8.45
C ASP A 572 7.20 -32.97 7.86
N GLY A 573 6.18 -32.22 7.44
CA GLY A 573 5.01 -32.75 6.70
C GLY A 573 5.38 -33.39 5.36
N ALA A 574 6.43 -32.91 4.69
CA ALA A 574 6.96 -33.50 3.45
C ALA A 574 7.56 -34.91 3.65
N ALA A 575 7.83 -35.32 4.89
CA ALA A 575 8.24 -36.69 5.21
C ALA A 575 7.06 -37.64 5.48
N ALA A 576 5.85 -37.11 5.73
CA ALA A 576 4.68 -37.89 6.10
C ALA A 576 3.87 -38.34 4.85
N GLY A 577 3.72 -39.65 4.62
CA GLY A 577 2.76 -40.29 3.70
C GLY A 577 2.58 -39.70 2.28
N HIS A 578 2.79 -40.50 1.23
CA HIS A 578 2.97 -40.03 -0.16
C HIS A 578 2.09 -38.88 -0.71
N ARG A 579 0.79 -38.80 -0.40
CA ARG A 579 -0.06 -37.69 -0.90
C ARG A 579 0.04 -36.40 -0.07
N ALA A 580 0.12 -36.52 1.26
CA ALA A 580 0.26 -35.35 2.13
C ALA A 580 1.64 -34.72 1.97
N ALA A 581 2.67 -35.54 1.79
CA ALA A 581 4.04 -35.12 1.53
C ALA A 581 4.18 -34.23 0.28
N ALA A 582 3.53 -34.62 -0.83
CA ALA A 582 3.59 -33.85 -2.08
C ALA A 582 2.91 -32.48 -1.94
N ALA A 583 1.76 -32.42 -1.25
CA ALA A 583 1.07 -31.16 -0.98
C ALA A 583 1.89 -30.24 -0.05
N ALA A 584 2.50 -30.82 0.99
CA ALA A 584 3.38 -30.08 1.90
C ALA A 584 4.64 -29.54 1.18
N ALA A 585 5.28 -30.36 0.34
CA ALA A 585 6.42 -29.93 -0.47
C ALA A 585 6.05 -28.84 -1.49
N ALA A 586 4.86 -28.91 -2.10
CA ALA A 586 4.35 -27.85 -2.97
C ALA A 586 4.10 -26.54 -2.20
N GLY A 587 3.51 -26.62 -1.00
CA GLY A 587 3.34 -25.47 -0.12
C GLY A 587 4.66 -24.84 0.31
N VAL A 588 5.70 -25.64 0.56
CA VAL A 588 7.05 -25.13 0.85
C VAL A 588 7.62 -24.36 -0.35
N TRP A 589 7.48 -24.89 -1.58
CA TRP A 589 7.95 -24.19 -2.78
C TRP A 589 7.19 -22.89 -3.04
N GLU A 590 5.87 -22.91 -2.87
CA GLU A 590 5.02 -21.71 -2.99
C GLU A 590 5.42 -20.63 -1.97
N GLU A 591 5.61 -21.02 -0.71
CA GLU A 591 6.06 -20.10 0.34
C GLU A 591 7.47 -19.55 0.07
N LEU A 592 8.40 -20.37 -0.43
CA LEU A 592 9.76 -19.92 -0.75
C LEU A 592 9.79 -18.96 -1.93
N LEU A 593 8.94 -19.16 -2.95
CA LEU A 593 8.86 -18.26 -4.10
C LEU A 593 8.22 -16.91 -3.76
N GLN A 594 7.31 -16.88 -2.78
CA GLN A 594 6.65 -15.66 -2.30
C GLN A 594 7.51 -14.83 -1.34
N GLN A 595 8.60 -15.39 -0.80
CA GLN A 595 9.46 -14.67 0.14
C GLN A 595 10.57 -13.90 -0.56
N ASN A 596 10.79 -12.67 -0.09
CA ASN A 596 12.02 -11.93 -0.36
C ASN A 596 13.15 -12.56 0.47
N TRP A 597 14.21 -13.02 -0.19
CA TRP A 597 15.32 -13.69 0.48
C TRP A 597 16.39 -12.71 0.96
N ARG A 598 16.30 -11.44 0.55
CA ARG A 598 17.17 -10.38 1.06
C ARG A 598 16.81 -10.03 2.49
N VAL A 599 17.84 -9.82 3.31
CA VAL A 599 17.67 -9.18 4.60
C VAL A 599 17.71 -7.67 4.34
N GLU A 600 16.62 -6.97 4.62
CA GLU A 600 16.41 -5.53 4.39
C GLU A 600 17.57 -4.63 4.89
N LEU A 601 18.40 -5.13 5.82
CA LEU A 601 19.54 -4.41 6.38
C LEU A 601 20.69 -4.16 5.39
N ASP A 602 20.86 -4.97 4.34
CA ASP A 602 21.97 -4.80 3.39
C ASP A 602 21.72 -3.71 2.35
N ALA A 603 20.46 -3.31 2.12
CA ALA A 603 20.10 -2.24 1.18
C ALA A 603 20.66 -0.87 1.59
N GLY A 604 20.82 -0.62 2.89
CA GLY A 604 21.35 0.64 3.42
C GLY A 604 22.86 0.82 3.33
N LEU A 605 23.63 -0.23 2.99
CA LEU A 605 25.09 -0.22 3.10
C LEU A 605 25.85 -0.06 1.77
N GLY A 606 25.14 0.06 0.64
CA GLY A 606 25.76 0.41 -0.65
C GLY A 606 26.76 -0.62 -1.20
N THR A 607 26.80 -1.83 -0.65
CA THR A 607 27.62 -2.92 -1.21
C THR A 607 26.95 -3.47 -2.46
N ALA A 608 27.70 -3.58 -3.56
CA ALA A 608 27.21 -4.20 -4.79
C ALA A 608 26.62 -5.59 -4.45
N GLY A 609 25.29 -5.71 -4.54
CA GLY A 609 24.57 -6.94 -4.21
C GLY A 609 25.13 -8.12 -5.00
N ALA A 610 25.17 -9.30 -4.37
CA ALA A 610 25.53 -10.51 -5.10
C ALA A 610 24.57 -10.67 -6.29
N GLN A 611 25.10 -11.01 -7.47
CA GLN A 611 24.29 -11.19 -8.69
C GLN A 611 23.26 -12.34 -8.57
N ARG A 612 23.33 -13.13 -7.50
CA ARG A 612 22.51 -14.31 -7.24
C ARG A 612 22.19 -14.39 -5.77
N GLU A 613 20.93 -14.71 -5.46
CA GLU A 613 20.47 -14.99 -4.10
C GLU A 613 20.52 -16.49 -3.88
N ALA A 614 21.15 -16.94 -2.80
CA ALA A 614 21.29 -18.35 -2.53
C ALA A 614 20.70 -18.74 -1.18
N LEU A 615 19.79 -19.70 -1.20
CA LEU A 615 19.06 -20.21 -0.06
C LEU A 615 19.55 -21.61 0.31
N LEU A 616 19.85 -21.84 1.59
CA LEU A 616 20.10 -23.18 2.11
C LEU A 616 18.81 -23.81 2.64
N LEU A 617 18.44 -24.99 2.12
CA LEU A 617 17.30 -25.76 2.59
C LEU A 617 17.77 -27.12 3.10
N VAL A 618 17.60 -27.39 4.40
CA VAL A 618 18.09 -28.62 5.03
C VAL A 618 16.92 -29.47 5.50
N ALA A 619 16.72 -30.63 4.88
CA ALA A 619 15.58 -31.50 5.18
C ALA A 619 16.02 -32.96 5.34
N GLY A 620 15.22 -33.78 6.02
CA GLY A 620 15.47 -35.23 6.03
C GLY A 620 15.40 -35.83 4.62
N PRO A 621 15.97 -37.03 4.36
CA PRO A 621 16.13 -37.56 3.00
C PRO A 621 14.79 -37.77 2.27
N ALA A 622 13.76 -38.17 3.01
CA ALA A 622 12.40 -38.33 2.47
C ALA A 622 11.80 -36.98 2.05
N ALA A 623 11.93 -35.94 2.87
CA ALA A 623 11.45 -34.60 2.55
C ALA A 623 12.22 -33.97 1.38
N ALA A 624 13.55 -34.13 1.35
CA ALA A 624 14.38 -33.70 0.23
C ALA A 624 13.97 -34.38 -1.08
N GLN A 625 13.68 -35.68 -1.05
CA GLN A 625 13.18 -36.41 -2.22
C GLN A 625 11.84 -35.85 -2.72
N GLN A 626 10.90 -35.55 -1.81
CA GLN A 626 9.59 -35.02 -2.16
C GLN A 626 9.68 -33.59 -2.72
N LEU A 627 10.56 -32.76 -2.16
CA LEU A 627 10.86 -31.43 -2.70
C LEU A 627 11.42 -31.51 -4.12
N LEU A 628 12.35 -32.45 -4.37
CA LEU A 628 12.90 -32.70 -5.71
C LEU A 628 11.86 -33.27 -6.68
N ALA A 629 10.95 -34.13 -6.19
CA ALA A 629 9.85 -34.71 -6.97
C ALA A 629 8.84 -33.64 -7.41
N VAL A 630 8.45 -32.76 -6.49
CA VAL A 630 7.56 -31.63 -6.78
C VAL A 630 8.25 -30.67 -7.74
N ALA A 631 9.49 -30.27 -7.49
CA ALA A 631 10.26 -29.43 -8.43
C ALA A 631 10.46 -30.08 -9.82
N ALA A 632 10.25 -31.40 -9.96
CA ALA A 632 10.27 -32.11 -11.24
C ALA A 632 9.03 -31.91 -12.11
N GLY A 633 7.94 -31.42 -11.54
CA GLY A 633 6.60 -31.59 -12.11
C GLY A 633 6.10 -33.05 -12.10
N GLN A 634 6.78 -33.96 -11.38
CA GLN A 634 6.36 -35.35 -11.25
C GLN A 634 5.35 -35.43 -10.11
N GLY A 635 4.08 -35.10 -10.41
CA GLY A 635 2.95 -35.23 -9.48
C GLY A 635 2.59 -36.67 -9.07
N GLY A 636 3.52 -37.62 -9.25
CA GLY A 636 3.37 -39.04 -8.92
C GLY A 636 4.52 -39.53 -8.05
N ALA A 637 4.27 -40.60 -7.29
CA ALA A 637 5.27 -41.20 -6.41
C ALA A 637 6.57 -41.51 -7.19
N VAL A 638 7.66 -40.83 -6.83
CA VAL A 638 9.00 -41.13 -7.36
C VAL A 638 9.39 -42.54 -6.93
N PRO A 639 9.88 -43.40 -7.85
CA PRO A 639 10.31 -44.74 -7.48
C PRO A 639 11.36 -44.68 -6.37
N VAL A 640 11.16 -45.47 -5.32
CA VAL A 640 11.97 -45.55 -4.09
C VAL A 640 13.47 -45.79 -4.37
N ALA A 641 13.82 -46.27 -5.56
CA ALA A 641 15.18 -46.62 -5.97
C ALA A 641 16.16 -45.43 -6.15
N ALA A 642 15.70 -44.18 -6.03
CA ALA A 642 16.56 -42.99 -6.13
C ALA A 642 16.37 -42.03 -4.93
N LEU A 643 16.39 -42.59 -3.71
CA LEU A 643 16.47 -41.77 -2.51
C LEU A 643 17.82 -41.03 -2.49
N PRO A 644 17.83 -39.70 -2.33
CA PRO A 644 19.07 -38.96 -2.12
C PRO A 644 19.79 -39.55 -0.90
N ALA A 645 21.05 -39.95 -1.07
CA ALA A 645 21.86 -40.43 0.03
C ALA A 645 21.92 -39.37 1.14
N ALA A 646 21.95 -39.80 2.40
CA ALA A 646 22.17 -38.89 3.51
C ALA A 646 23.47 -38.10 3.29
N GLY A 647 23.42 -36.78 3.45
CA GLY A 647 24.54 -35.87 3.16
C GLY A 647 24.64 -35.42 1.70
N SER A 648 23.74 -35.86 0.81
CA SER A 648 23.73 -35.36 -0.57
C SER A 648 23.24 -33.92 -0.67
N VAL A 649 23.81 -33.19 -1.63
CA VAL A 649 23.52 -31.79 -1.93
C VAL A 649 22.94 -31.71 -3.33
N SER A 650 21.80 -31.05 -3.47
CA SER A 650 21.15 -30.76 -4.73
C SER A 650 21.06 -29.24 -4.91
N VAL A 651 21.46 -28.72 -6.05
CA VAL A 651 21.36 -27.29 -6.37
C VAL A 651 20.24 -27.10 -7.38
N LEU A 652 19.26 -26.30 -7.02
CA LEU A 652 18.10 -25.95 -7.84
C LEU A 652 18.24 -24.49 -8.25
N TRP A 653 17.94 -24.20 -9.51
CA TRP A 653 18.10 -22.87 -10.07
C TRP A 653 16.77 -22.37 -10.61
N VAL A 654 16.45 -21.12 -10.28
CA VAL A 654 15.26 -20.41 -10.74
C VAL A 654 15.73 -19.19 -11.52
N ASP A 655 15.50 -19.22 -12.83
CA ASP A 655 15.69 -18.06 -13.69
C ASP A 655 14.61 -17.01 -13.36
N GLY A 656 15.01 -15.88 -12.80
CA GLY A 656 14.11 -14.73 -12.53
C GLY A 656 13.73 -14.00 -13.81
N THR A 657 13.18 -14.68 -14.82
CA THR A 657 12.94 -14.05 -16.13
C THR A 657 11.55 -14.30 -16.67
N GLN A 658 10.51 -13.98 -15.91
CA GLN A 658 9.22 -13.59 -16.51
C GLN A 658 8.58 -12.45 -15.70
N ALA A 659 8.74 -11.22 -16.19
CA ALA A 659 7.99 -10.08 -15.68
C ALA A 659 6.51 -10.25 -16.07
N GLY A 660 5.63 -10.40 -15.07
CA GLY A 660 4.17 -10.25 -15.26
C GLY A 660 3.30 -11.49 -15.05
N ASP A 661 3.88 -12.69 -14.92
CA ASP A 661 3.14 -13.89 -14.51
C ASP A 661 3.61 -14.33 -13.10
N PRO A 662 2.71 -14.71 -12.18
CA PRO A 662 3.12 -15.22 -10.87
C PRO A 662 4.04 -16.42 -11.09
N LEU A 663 5.22 -16.40 -10.47
CA LEU A 663 6.21 -17.48 -10.53
C LEU A 663 5.55 -18.82 -10.18
N ASP A 664 5.14 -19.58 -11.19
CA ASP A 664 4.68 -20.95 -11.00
C ASP A 664 5.92 -21.81 -10.78
N TRP A 665 6.04 -22.47 -9.63
CA TRP A 665 7.15 -23.41 -9.34
C TRP A 665 7.25 -24.51 -10.40
N ARG A 666 6.19 -24.77 -11.19
CA ARG A 666 6.21 -25.69 -12.33
C ARG A 666 7.04 -25.19 -13.51
N SER A 667 7.39 -23.90 -13.55
CA SER A 667 8.26 -23.27 -14.55
C SER A 667 9.76 -23.35 -14.21
N LEU A 668 10.15 -24.09 -13.15
CA LEU A 668 11.54 -24.46 -12.81
C LEU A 668 12.16 -25.36 -13.90
N GLY A 669 12.39 -24.79 -15.08
CA GLY A 669 12.58 -25.51 -16.34
C GLY A 669 13.99 -26.01 -16.63
N LYS A 670 14.99 -25.82 -15.75
CA LYS A 670 16.35 -26.32 -16.00
C LYS A 670 16.96 -26.92 -14.73
N ARG A 671 16.77 -28.23 -14.60
CA ARG A 671 17.40 -29.07 -13.59
C ARG A 671 18.88 -29.28 -13.92
N LEU A 672 19.77 -28.76 -13.08
CA LEU A 672 21.07 -29.38 -12.87
C LEU A 672 20.95 -30.31 -11.67
N LEU A 673 20.50 -31.54 -11.93
CA LEU A 673 20.65 -32.61 -10.96
C LEU A 673 22.15 -32.94 -10.89
N LEU A 674 22.86 -32.37 -9.93
CA LEU A 674 24.13 -32.93 -9.46
C LEU A 674 23.78 -34.21 -8.70
N ALA A 675 23.56 -35.28 -9.45
CA ALA A 675 23.27 -36.59 -8.88
C ALA A 675 24.49 -37.07 -8.08
N GLY A 676 24.30 -37.23 -6.77
CA GLY A 676 25.14 -38.11 -5.94
C GLY A 676 26.60 -37.70 -5.83
N VAL A 677 26.86 -36.42 -5.55
CA VAL A 677 28.20 -36.02 -5.17
C VAL A 677 28.43 -36.44 -3.71
N GLU A 678 29.09 -37.58 -3.51
CA GLU A 678 29.42 -38.03 -2.16
C GLU A 678 30.33 -37.00 -1.47
N PRO A 679 30.03 -36.64 -0.21
CA PRO A 679 30.86 -35.72 0.56
C PRO A 679 32.25 -36.33 0.77
N GLY A 680 33.22 -35.94 -0.06
CA GLY A 680 34.59 -36.46 -0.04
C GLY A 680 35.33 -36.40 -1.39
N SER A 681 34.61 -36.27 -2.51
CA SER A 681 35.21 -36.08 -3.83
C SER A 681 35.69 -34.63 -4.00
N ALA A 682 36.97 -34.36 -4.26
CA ALA A 682 37.44 -32.98 -4.54
C ALA A 682 36.79 -32.38 -5.80
N VAL A 683 36.41 -33.23 -6.77
CA VAL A 683 35.73 -32.86 -8.02
C VAL A 683 34.34 -32.26 -7.77
N ALA A 684 33.76 -32.61 -6.63
CA ALA A 684 32.52 -32.05 -6.14
C ALA A 684 32.57 -30.52 -6.08
N GLY A 685 33.57 -29.95 -5.40
CA GLY A 685 33.57 -28.54 -4.99
C GLY A 685 33.61 -27.62 -6.19
N ASP A 686 34.48 -27.99 -7.13
CA ASP A 686 34.64 -27.30 -8.40
C ASP A 686 33.39 -27.42 -9.27
N SER A 687 32.62 -28.52 -9.18
CA SER A 687 31.39 -28.69 -9.95
C SER A 687 30.24 -27.81 -9.45
N ILE A 688 30.03 -27.69 -8.14
CA ILE A 688 29.02 -26.76 -7.59
C ILE A 688 29.44 -25.32 -7.80
N LEU A 689 30.72 -24.99 -7.60
CA LEU A 689 31.24 -23.67 -7.92
C LEU A 689 31.13 -23.34 -9.41
N ALA A 690 31.40 -24.28 -10.32
CA ALA A 690 31.24 -24.08 -11.75
C ALA A 690 29.78 -23.86 -12.15
N VAL A 691 28.84 -24.57 -11.52
CA VAL A 691 27.39 -24.38 -11.72
C VAL A 691 26.92 -23.03 -11.15
N VAL A 692 27.46 -22.61 -10.01
CA VAL A 692 27.08 -21.33 -9.37
C VAL A 692 27.82 -20.13 -9.98
N ALA A 693 29.01 -20.31 -10.58
CA ALA A 693 29.78 -19.25 -11.22
C ALA A 693 29.49 -19.11 -12.72
N GLY A 694 29.28 -20.23 -13.42
CA GLY A 694 28.93 -20.28 -14.83
C GLY A 694 27.42 -20.46 -14.99
N GLY A 695 26.71 -19.42 -15.45
CA GLY A 695 25.33 -19.62 -15.94
C GLY A 695 25.30 -20.76 -16.97
N ALA A 696 24.16 -21.46 -17.06
CA ALA A 696 23.90 -22.79 -17.65
C ALA A 696 24.53 -23.19 -19.01
N ALA A 697 25.39 -22.37 -19.62
CA ALA A 697 26.04 -22.60 -20.91
C ALA A 697 27.26 -23.55 -20.89
N ALA A 698 27.77 -23.97 -19.73
CA ALA A 698 29.08 -24.66 -19.66
C ALA A 698 29.04 -26.15 -19.25
N VAL A 699 27.87 -26.76 -18.99
CA VAL A 699 27.79 -28.19 -18.62
C VAL A 699 26.77 -28.89 -19.51
N HIS A 700 27.21 -29.27 -20.69
CA HIS A 700 26.58 -30.28 -21.53
C HIS A 700 27.60 -31.33 -21.94
#